data_AF-A0A259KGY9-F1
#
_entry.id   AF-A0A259KGY9-F1
#
_cell.length_a   1.000
_cell.length_b   1.000
_cell.length_c   1.000
_cell.angle_alpha   90.00
_cell.angle_beta   90.00
_cell.angle_gamma   90.00
#
_symmetry.space_group_name_H-M   'P 1'
#
loop_
_entity.id
_entity.type
_entity.pdbx_description
1 polymer ?
#
loop_
_entity_poly.entity_id
_entity_poly.type
_entity_poly.pdbx_seq_one_letter_code
_entity_poly.pdbx_strand_id
1 'polypeptide(L)'
;MKNQDDGTLSLFDDFPPAFDPATLPPAAPAKKPRAKRKAAEPKEVPDANTGEVTPSPTAQTVAHETASDTTSELTQAPTAEVIVDHGVNVEKTLHLAGLVEPQRRRNSPWAMLDLAALQAAAQVPHVMIVITRGEAGGAQSHVRDLCQALQTRVHFTVVIGGPVEESVLGRELTALGITVCPMPDMLESLNPLKLWPAVQQLTELIHTHKPDLVHGHSAIGGLVARVAAHRAHVPAVYTVHGFGFKPEVPLVRRTASALAERMMALWTTQMICVSKYERDLAYDLAIEHERVHVIPNGIARLPKPEMASTDDASESSDANAQPTQQATSTPRLIMVARMKSPKRHDLLLQALAKVRNTLGFELPVTLAGDGPLSAELRAEAKALNLKNITWAGDVSNVSELLAQHEVFVLLSDHEGMPITVLEAMRAGLCVLASNLPGIREQIIPYQDGVLTTNTPDAVAEKLLQLVRDPHLRKRLGRAAQQTFESAFAAEPMAERVLQVYRQCTQEATETKTLAQDDANTSTHNSAGLVSASVRRRDALQRWALWGVWMLLPSLMAAQLLEDAGVMTYQFGETLWWCVLPYAIATHLLMRASNLPVAERSGVLWVSTTAPFLFTPLGFALLQQPYSRAAVVWTYAATTLWLWWGYRRHVKHRALRLVHLDANVPAQLAACLSPNTLDPQAVQLIAWNPNSDTPLPACDGVVLDRHVRSTDERTRLLGELKMQHLRLYSVEAVAELTSGRKMLPTAADSLWEIDNDPSYDRAKRLLDVITVISFAPLWLALAACVALAVRLDSKGPALYSQPRVGRDGHVFTLWKFRSMVHGLQAPGVHFAQAEDPRITRVGRLLRRSRLDELPQLFNVLMGHMSLIGPRPEQTAFVRDFAATIPSYPYRHLVRPGLTGWAQVQQGYADSADTTRIKLSYDLYYVAHYSLALDLLIAAKTVKTVCTGFGAR
;
A
#
# COMPACT_ATOMS: atom_id res chain seq x y z
N MET A 1 34.57 22.39 16.05
CA MET A 1 33.72 23.02 17.09
C MET A 1 32.28 22.70 16.74
N LYS A 2 31.52 22.00 17.60
CA LYS A 2 30.77 22.48 18.77
C LYS A 2 29.49 23.25 18.36
N ASN A 3 28.33 22.70 18.71
CA ASN A 3 27.00 23.28 18.51
C ASN A 3 26.79 24.47 19.46
N GLN A 4 25.97 25.46 19.06
CA GLN A 4 24.71 25.84 19.73
C GLN A 4 24.12 27.08 19.04
N ASP A 5 22.81 27.03 18.75
CA ASP A 5 21.93 28.19 18.57
C ASP A 5 20.49 27.65 18.66
N ASP A 6 19.75 28.00 19.71
CA ASP A 6 18.42 27.45 19.98
C ASP A 6 17.33 28.22 19.23
N GLY A 7 16.57 27.49 18.39
CA GLY A 7 15.69 28.04 17.35
C GLY A 7 14.36 28.65 17.83
N THR A 8 14.34 29.46 18.88
CA THR A 8 13.15 30.18 19.36
C THR A 8 13.07 31.60 18.81
N LEU A 9 12.71 31.73 17.54
CA LEU A 9 12.31 33.02 16.96
C LEU A 9 10.92 33.42 17.49
N SER A 10 10.86 34.48 18.31
CA SER A 10 9.60 35.15 18.62
C SER A 10 9.01 35.73 17.34
N LEU A 11 7.78 35.35 17.01
CA LEU A 11 7.11 35.68 15.75
C LEU A 11 6.03 36.78 15.93
N PHE A 12 6.10 37.52 17.04
CA PHE A 12 5.02 38.42 17.49
C PHE A 12 5.45 39.86 17.80
N ASP A 13 6.74 40.18 17.80
CA ASP A 13 7.22 41.53 18.14
C ASP A 13 7.12 42.55 16.98
N ASP A 14 7.07 42.08 15.72
CA ASP A 14 7.00 42.92 14.51
C ASP A 14 5.57 43.26 14.03
N PHE A 15 4.64 43.51 14.97
CA PHE A 15 3.37 44.16 14.62
C PHE A 15 3.55 45.68 14.55
N PRO A 16 3.29 46.35 13.41
CA PRO A 16 3.34 47.81 13.35
C PRO A 16 2.26 48.40 14.27
N PRO A 17 2.59 49.42 15.09
CA PRO A 17 1.66 49.96 16.08
C PRO A 17 0.42 50.58 15.42
N ALA A 18 -0.68 50.60 16.18
CA ALA A 18 -1.96 51.10 15.70
C ALA A 18 -1.88 52.58 15.25
N PHE A 19 -2.52 52.85 14.12
CA PHE A 19 -2.56 54.12 13.39
C PHE A 19 -2.71 55.35 14.30
N ASP A 20 -1.73 56.25 14.30
CA ASP A 20 -1.69 57.44 15.16
C ASP A 20 -2.85 58.41 14.85
N PRO A 21 -3.74 58.71 15.82
CA PRO A 21 -4.87 59.61 15.61
C PRO A 21 -4.49 61.11 15.53
N ALA A 22 -3.23 61.50 15.78
CA ALA A 22 -2.82 62.90 15.89
C ALA A 22 -2.84 63.71 14.57
N THR A 23 -3.05 63.06 13.42
CA THR A 23 -2.82 63.66 12.08
C THR A 23 -4.09 64.18 11.36
N LEU A 24 -5.17 64.49 12.09
CA LEU A 24 -6.40 65.07 11.51
C LEU A 24 -6.87 66.35 12.24
N PRO A 25 -7.40 67.36 11.51
CA PRO A 25 -7.86 68.62 12.10
C PRO A 25 -9.16 68.46 12.91
N PRO A 26 -9.38 69.32 13.93
CA PRO A 26 -10.48 69.16 14.88
C PRO A 26 -11.86 69.37 14.26
N ALA A 27 -12.80 68.48 14.59
CA ALA A 27 -14.20 68.57 14.17
C ALA A 27 -15.01 69.54 15.06
N ALA A 28 -16.04 70.17 14.49
CA ALA A 28 -16.88 71.14 15.17
C ALA A 28 -17.76 70.53 16.28
N PRO A 29 -18.07 71.26 17.37
CA PRO A 29 -18.75 70.72 18.55
C PRO A 29 -20.21 70.30 18.30
N ALA A 30 -20.61 69.19 18.93
CA ALA A 30 -21.94 68.59 18.77
C ALA A 30 -23.07 69.41 19.41
N LYS A 31 -24.25 69.40 18.78
CA LYS A 31 -25.48 70.03 19.31
C LYS A 31 -26.21 69.10 20.29
N LYS A 32 -26.81 69.69 21.33
CA LYS A 32 -27.55 69.00 22.40
C LYS A 32 -28.74 68.16 21.86
N PRO A 33 -28.97 66.93 22.34
CA PRO A 33 -30.20 66.18 22.05
C PRO A 33 -31.42 66.80 22.76
N ARG A 34 -32.62 66.59 22.19
CA ARG A 34 -33.92 67.11 22.65
C ARG A 34 -34.70 66.01 23.40
N ALA A 35 -35.63 66.38 24.28
CA ALA A 35 -36.07 65.53 25.39
C ALA A 35 -37.49 64.91 25.32
N LYS A 36 -37.73 63.95 26.23
CA LYS A 36 -39.01 63.46 26.85
C LYS A 36 -39.91 62.43 26.15
N ARG A 37 -39.96 61.23 26.75
CA ARG A 37 -41.12 60.51 27.37
C ARG A 37 -40.52 59.29 28.12
N LYS A 38 -40.78 58.92 29.40
CA LYS A 38 -41.97 58.83 30.29
C LYS A 38 -43.09 57.94 29.73
N ALA A 39 -43.63 56.93 30.43
CA ALA A 39 -43.40 56.38 31.79
C ALA A 39 -43.89 54.89 31.84
N ALA A 40 -43.97 54.10 32.93
CA ALA A 40 -43.81 54.30 34.39
C ALA A 40 -43.53 52.95 35.13
N GLU A 41 -43.31 52.98 36.45
CA GLU A 41 -43.44 51.86 37.42
C GLU A 41 -44.48 52.21 38.51
N PRO A 42 -45.10 51.21 39.18
CA PRO A 42 -44.93 50.97 40.64
C PRO A 42 -45.03 49.45 41.03
N LYS A 43 -44.76 48.92 42.24
CA LYS A 43 -44.03 49.28 43.51
C LYS A 43 -43.72 47.92 44.24
N GLU A 44 -42.78 47.72 45.19
CA GLU A 44 -42.59 48.28 46.57
C GLU A 44 -43.74 47.89 47.54
N VAL A 45 -43.58 47.41 48.80
CA VAL A 45 -42.49 47.21 49.80
C VAL A 45 -42.93 46.08 50.80
N PRO A 46 -42.20 45.66 51.86
CA PRO A 46 -40.77 45.78 52.24
C PRO A 46 -40.11 44.35 52.22
N ASP A 47 -39.35 43.72 53.13
CA ASP A 47 -38.64 43.96 54.44
C ASP A 47 -37.66 42.75 54.66
N ALA A 48 -36.77 42.55 55.66
CA ALA A 48 -36.28 43.29 56.86
C ALA A 48 -34.87 42.76 57.30
N ASN A 49 -34.28 43.39 58.34
CA ASN A 49 -33.31 42.87 59.34
C ASN A 49 -31.94 42.22 58.96
N THR A 50 -30.90 43.06 59.06
CA THR A 50 -29.70 42.94 59.96
C THR A 50 -28.81 41.68 59.97
N GLY A 51 -27.51 41.88 59.72
CA GLY A 51 -26.42 40.94 60.05
C GLY A 51 -25.05 41.44 59.60
N GLU A 52 -24.36 42.21 60.44
CA GLU A 52 -23.06 42.86 60.13
C GLU A 52 -21.86 42.14 60.81
N VAL A 53 -20.64 42.67 60.62
CA VAL A 53 -19.36 42.41 61.32
C VAL A 53 -18.32 41.53 60.61
N THR A 54 -17.09 42.06 60.60
CA THR A 54 -15.78 41.50 60.22
C THR A 54 -14.71 42.20 61.11
N PRO A 55 -13.39 41.91 61.07
CA PRO A 55 -12.64 40.64 60.98
C PRO A 55 -11.45 40.52 62.02
N SER A 56 -10.73 39.38 62.03
CA SER A 56 -9.30 39.22 62.48
C SER A 56 -8.93 39.37 64.00
N PRO A 57 -7.69 39.09 64.49
CA PRO A 57 -6.56 38.22 64.01
C PRO A 57 -5.78 37.39 65.10
N THR A 58 -4.69 36.70 64.70
CA THR A 58 -3.38 36.41 65.42
C THR A 58 -3.22 35.44 66.63
N ALA A 59 -2.24 34.50 66.53
CA ALA A 59 -1.22 34.05 67.53
C ALA A 59 -0.43 32.80 66.99
N GLN A 60 0.92 32.75 66.91
CA GLN A 60 1.93 32.22 67.90
C GLN A 60 1.82 30.69 68.20
N THR A 61 2.84 29.82 68.40
CA THR A 61 4.35 29.83 68.60
C THR A 61 4.86 28.34 68.52
N VAL A 62 6.14 27.85 68.48
CA VAL A 62 7.56 28.33 68.38
C VAL A 62 8.47 27.14 67.85
N ALA A 63 9.79 27.07 68.14
CA ALA A 63 10.77 26.01 67.74
C ALA A 63 11.39 25.26 69.00
N HIS A 64 12.40 24.37 69.01
CA HIS A 64 13.80 24.34 68.50
C HIS A 64 14.44 22.89 68.59
N GLU A 65 15.58 22.63 67.90
CA GLU A 65 16.67 21.64 68.22
C GLU A 65 16.38 20.09 68.24
N THR A 66 17.33 19.11 68.14
CA THR A 66 18.83 19.07 68.12
C THR A 66 19.38 17.81 67.35
N ALA A 67 20.71 17.76 67.07
CA ALA A 67 21.66 16.59 66.96
C ALA A 67 21.17 15.21 66.41
N SER A 68 21.68 14.57 65.33
CA SER A 68 23.04 14.18 64.84
C SER A 68 23.47 12.72 65.17
N ASP A 69 23.80 11.91 64.15
CA ASP A 69 25.12 11.21 63.97
C ASP A 69 25.17 10.08 62.90
N THR A 70 26.33 9.97 62.21
CA THR A 70 27.01 8.80 61.55
C THR A 70 26.21 7.76 60.71
N THR A 71 26.43 7.58 59.38
CA THR A 71 27.46 6.76 58.67
C THR A 71 27.56 5.29 59.13
N SER A 72 27.51 4.22 58.30
CA SER A 72 28.29 3.81 57.10
C SER A 72 27.57 2.62 56.40
N GLU A 73 27.52 2.39 55.07
CA GLU A 73 28.55 1.76 54.17
C GLU A 73 29.14 0.42 54.72
N LEU A 74 29.28 -0.74 54.02
CA LEU A 74 29.37 -1.12 52.57
C LEU A 74 29.12 -2.65 52.27
N THR A 75 28.96 -3.00 50.98
CA THR A 75 29.41 -4.23 50.20
C THR A 75 28.95 -5.70 50.41
N GLN A 76 28.44 -6.29 49.30
CA GLN A 76 28.84 -7.53 48.57
C GLN A 76 28.56 -8.98 49.11
N ALA A 77 28.76 -9.96 48.21
CA ALA A 77 28.40 -11.41 48.25
C ALA A 77 29.69 -12.31 48.33
N PRO A 78 29.77 -13.66 48.06
CA PRO A 78 28.80 -14.63 47.47
C PRO A 78 28.82 -16.14 47.97
N THR A 79 28.01 -16.99 47.31
CA THR A 79 28.16 -18.48 47.05
C THR A 79 28.23 -19.58 48.14
N ALA A 80 27.40 -20.65 47.95
CA ALA A 80 27.62 -22.11 48.16
C ALA A 80 27.85 -22.68 49.61
N GLU A 81 27.56 -23.96 49.98
CA GLU A 81 26.66 -25.07 49.54
C GLU A 81 26.72 -26.23 50.62
N VAL A 82 25.99 -27.37 50.48
CA VAL A 82 26.30 -28.76 50.99
C VAL A 82 25.65 -29.35 52.30
N ILE A 83 24.62 -30.22 52.12
CA ILE A 83 24.39 -31.63 52.67
C ILE A 83 23.80 -32.02 54.08
N VAL A 84 22.65 -32.77 54.06
CA VAL A 84 22.24 -34.03 54.82
C VAL A 84 22.06 -34.01 56.37
N ASP A 85 21.23 -34.84 57.06
CA ASP A 85 19.93 -35.57 56.87
C ASP A 85 19.56 -36.29 58.21
N HIS A 86 18.28 -36.69 58.43
CA HIS A 86 17.84 -38.02 58.95
C HIS A 86 16.43 -38.08 59.60
N GLY A 87 15.45 -38.68 58.89
CA GLY A 87 14.39 -39.58 59.44
C GLY A 87 13.26 -39.02 60.35
N VAL A 88 12.14 -39.71 60.62
CA VAL A 88 11.62 -41.02 60.15
C VAL A 88 10.07 -41.01 60.05
N ASN A 89 9.52 -41.57 58.96
CA ASN A 89 8.15 -42.04 58.68
C ASN A 89 6.96 -41.72 59.62
N VAL A 90 5.90 -41.11 59.03
CA VAL A 90 4.50 -41.22 59.50
C VAL A 90 3.54 -41.73 58.40
N GLU A 91 3.84 -41.48 57.11
CA GLU A 91 2.88 -41.63 56.00
C GLU A 91 2.48 -43.07 55.61
N LYS A 92 3.17 -44.10 56.14
CA LYS A 92 2.99 -45.49 55.68
C LYS A 92 1.63 -46.13 55.98
N THR A 93 0.81 -45.52 56.82
CA THR A 93 -0.48 -46.09 57.27
C THR A 93 -1.68 -45.71 56.39
N LEU A 94 -1.59 -44.63 55.59
CA LEU A 94 -2.71 -44.11 54.80
C LEU A 94 -2.82 -44.67 53.37
N HIS A 95 -1.72 -45.16 52.80
CA HIS A 95 -1.67 -45.57 51.39
C HIS A 95 -2.43 -46.87 51.05
N LEU A 96 -2.91 -47.61 52.06
CA LEU A 96 -3.60 -48.90 51.91
C LEU A 96 -5.13 -48.77 51.67
N ALA A 97 -5.65 -47.54 51.59
CA ALA A 97 -7.09 -47.26 51.43
C ALA A 97 -7.54 -46.96 49.97
N GLY A 98 -6.63 -46.87 49.00
CA GLY A 98 -6.97 -46.82 47.57
C GLY A 98 -7.71 -45.56 47.05
N LEU A 99 -7.74 -44.47 47.81
CA LEU A 99 -8.60 -43.30 47.56
C LEU A 99 -7.96 -42.12 46.79
N VAL A 100 -6.75 -42.25 46.23
CA VAL A 100 -6.06 -41.18 45.48
C VAL A 100 -5.27 -41.77 44.30
N GLU A 101 -5.36 -41.15 43.12
CA GLU A 101 -4.56 -41.51 41.94
C GLU A 101 -3.08 -41.08 42.05
N PRO A 102 -2.13 -41.83 41.44
CA PRO A 102 -0.71 -41.56 41.58
C PRO A 102 -0.23 -40.38 40.71
N GLN A 103 0.06 -39.24 41.33
CA GLN A 103 0.74 -38.13 40.65
C GLN A 103 2.18 -38.51 40.23
N ARG A 104 2.57 -38.16 38.99
CA ARG A 104 3.91 -38.43 38.45
C ARG A 104 4.98 -37.61 39.18
N ARG A 105 6.04 -38.27 39.67
CA ARG A 105 7.24 -37.58 40.19
C ARG A 105 7.96 -36.85 39.05
N ARG A 106 8.19 -35.55 39.23
CA ARG A 106 8.66 -34.64 38.17
C ARG A 106 10.15 -34.78 37.78
N ASN A 107 10.96 -35.46 38.61
CA ASN A 107 12.42 -35.47 38.50
C ASN A 107 12.95 -36.88 38.13
N SER A 108 12.85 -37.24 36.85
CA SER A 108 13.50 -38.42 36.27
C SER A 108 14.12 -38.05 34.92
N PRO A 109 15.37 -38.44 34.59
CA PRO A 109 15.98 -38.17 33.29
C PRO A 109 15.17 -38.71 32.10
N TRP A 110 14.37 -39.76 32.33
CA TRP A 110 13.53 -40.41 31.32
C TRP A 110 12.13 -39.77 31.20
N ALA A 111 11.79 -38.79 32.04
CA ALA A 111 10.49 -38.10 31.99
C ALA A 111 10.37 -37.04 30.87
N MET A 112 11.47 -36.74 30.17
CA MET A 112 11.50 -35.83 29.01
C MET A 112 11.39 -36.55 27.65
N LEU A 113 11.23 -37.88 27.63
CA LEU A 113 10.91 -38.59 26.39
C LEU A 113 9.41 -38.44 26.09
N ASP A 114 9.09 -37.43 25.29
CA ASP A 114 7.76 -37.33 24.71
C ASP A 114 7.54 -38.47 23.69
N LEU A 115 6.63 -39.36 24.05
CA LEU A 115 6.20 -40.47 23.20
C LEU A 115 5.40 -39.98 21.99
N ALA A 116 4.75 -38.81 22.05
CA ALA A 116 4.06 -38.23 20.90
C ALA A 116 5.05 -37.72 19.84
N ALA A 117 6.11 -36.99 20.23
CA ALA A 117 7.20 -36.59 19.33
C ALA A 117 7.91 -37.80 18.70
N LEU A 118 8.13 -38.88 19.46
CA LEU A 118 8.69 -40.14 18.92
C LEU A 118 7.73 -40.88 17.97
N GLN A 119 6.41 -40.81 18.19
CA GLN A 119 5.41 -41.36 17.27
C GLN A 119 5.25 -40.50 16.01
N ALA A 120 5.31 -39.16 16.12
CA ALA A 120 5.31 -38.25 14.98
C ALA A 120 6.54 -38.46 14.08
N ALA A 121 7.71 -38.75 14.66
CA ALA A 121 8.91 -39.10 13.92
C ALA A 121 8.83 -40.43 13.14
N ALA A 122 7.82 -41.28 13.44
CA ALA A 122 7.63 -42.59 12.82
C ALA A 122 6.62 -42.59 11.64
N GLN A 123 5.90 -41.48 11.41
CA GLN A 123 4.90 -41.41 10.35
C GLN A 123 5.54 -41.03 9.00
N VAL A 124 5.26 -41.82 7.96
CA VAL A 124 5.72 -41.53 6.59
C VAL A 124 4.90 -40.36 6.03
N PRO A 125 5.50 -39.20 5.70
CA PRO A 125 4.75 -38.04 5.25
C PRO A 125 4.19 -38.25 3.84
N HIS A 126 2.98 -37.76 3.61
CA HIS A 126 2.34 -37.70 2.30
C HIS A 126 2.61 -36.34 1.65
N VAL A 127 3.43 -36.34 0.60
CA VAL A 127 3.80 -35.14 -0.16
C VAL A 127 3.08 -35.12 -1.51
N MET A 128 2.35 -34.04 -1.78
CA MET A 128 1.79 -33.77 -3.10
C MET A 128 2.71 -32.85 -3.91
N ILE A 129 3.42 -33.39 -4.90
CA ILE A 129 4.26 -32.60 -5.81
C ILE A 129 3.42 -32.03 -6.95
N VAL A 130 3.68 -30.78 -7.37
CA VAL A 130 2.95 -30.09 -8.45
C VAL A 130 3.93 -29.53 -9.49
N ILE A 131 3.78 -29.91 -10.76
CA ILE A 131 4.67 -29.48 -11.87
C ILE A 131 3.92 -29.26 -13.20
N THR A 132 4.30 -28.20 -13.94
CA THR A 132 3.47 -27.63 -15.04
C THR A 132 3.43 -28.41 -16.34
N ARG A 133 4.46 -29.20 -16.65
CA ARG A 133 4.49 -30.10 -17.82
C ARG A 133 5.30 -31.34 -17.46
N GLY A 134 4.89 -32.50 -17.96
CA GLY A 134 5.70 -33.73 -17.89
C GLY A 134 6.61 -33.97 -19.10
N GLU A 135 6.86 -32.95 -19.93
CA GLU A 135 7.90 -32.96 -20.97
C GLU A 135 9.31 -33.10 -20.35
N ALA A 136 10.27 -33.63 -21.11
CA ALA A 136 11.65 -33.74 -20.65
C ALA A 136 12.27 -32.36 -20.33
N GLY A 137 12.91 -32.25 -19.16
CA GLY A 137 13.49 -31.00 -18.67
C GLY A 137 14.04 -31.13 -17.25
N GLY A 138 14.90 -30.18 -16.84
CA GLY A 138 15.63 -30.29 -15.56
C GLY A 138 14.73 -30.34 -14.32
N ALA A 139 13.64 -29.57 -14.28
CA ALA A 139 12.71 -29.63 -13.15
C ALA A 139 11.99 -30.99 -13.04
N GLN A 140 11.76 -31.64 -14.18
CA GLN A 140 11.14 -32.97 -14.28
C GLN A 140 12.13 -34.06 -13.87
N SER A 141 13.36 -34.04 -14.39
CA SER A 141 14.43 -34.97 -13.96
C SER A 141 14.71 -34.87 -12.46
N HIS A 142 14.72 -33.65 -11.90
CA HIS A 142 14.81 -33.44 -10.45
C HIS A 142 13.66 -34.11 -9.69
N VAL A 143 12.40 -33.93 -10.12
CA VAL A 143 11.23 -34.56 -9.48
C VAL A 143 11.32 -36.08 -9.54
N ARG A 144 11.69 -36.66 -10.69
CA ARG A 144 11.88 -38.10 -10.85
C ARG A 144 12.95 -38.64 -9.89
N ASP A 145 14.14 -38.06 -9.88
CA ASP A 145 15.27 -38.55 -9.09
C ASP A 145 15.03 -38.36 -7.58
N LEU A 146 14.35 -37.26 -7.18
CA LEU A 146 13.88 -37.03 -5.81
C LEU A 146 12.85 -38.07 -5.37
N CYS A 147 11.86 -38.36 -6.22
CA CYS A 147 10.84 -39.37 -5.96
C CYS A 147 11.46 -40.76 -5.82
N GLN A 148 12.32 -41.16 -6.76
CA GLN A 148 13.01 -42.45 -6.75
C GLN A 148 13.89 -42.64 -5.50
N ALA A 149 14.60 -41.59 -5.08
CA ALA A 149 15.45 -41.63 -3.88
C ALA A 149 14.68 -41.68 -2.55
N LEU A 150 13.41 -41.24 -2.53
CA LEU A 150 12.58 -41.16 -1.31
C LEU A 150 11.36 -42.09 -1.28
N GLN A 151 11.12 -42.90 -2.31
CA GLN A 151 9.91 -43.73 -2.46
C GLN A 151 9.60 -44.69 -1.28
N THR A 152 10.59 -45.06 -0.48
CA THR A 152 10.44 -45.91 0.72
C THR A 152 10.26 -45.13 2.02
N ARG A 153 10.35 -43.80 1.98
CA ARG A 153 10.41 -42.88 3.15
C ARG A 153 9.43 -41.70 3.05
N VAL A 154 8.80 -41.50 1.89
CA VAL A 154 7.79 -40.48 1.61
C VAL A 154 6.73 -41.09 0.70
N HIS A 155 5.45 -40.89 1.03
CA HIS A 155 4.35 -41.25 0.13
C HIS A 155 4.11 -40.10 -0.84
N PHE A 156 4.29 -40.33 -2.14
CA PHE A 156 4.14 -39.29 -3.16
C PHE A 156 2.82 -39.37 -3.93
N THR A 157 2.25 -38.20 -4.20
CA THR A 157 1.24 -38.01 -5.26
C THR A 157 1.72 -36.87 -6.14
N VAL A 158 1.82 -37.07 -7.46
CA VAL A 158 2.42 -36.08 -8.38
C VAL A 158 1.38 -35.56 -9.36
N VAL A 159 1.10 -34.27 -9.29
CA VAL A 159 0.18 -33.56 -10.17
C VAL A 159 0.96 -32.97 -11.35
N ILE A 160 0.66 -33.43 -12.55
CA ILE A 160 1.35 -33.05 -13.80
C ILE A 160 0.39 -32.29 -14.71
N GLY A 161 0.82 -31.14 -15.22
CA GLY A 161 0.08 -30.39 -16.24
C GLY A 161 0.08 -31.09 -17.60
N GLY A 162 -1.12 -31.22 -18.20
CA GLY A 162 -1.35 -31.99 -19.42
C GLY A 162 -1.70 -33.47 -19.19
N PRO A 163 -1.86 -34.27 -20.27
CA PRO A 163 -2.14 -35.70 -20.18
C PRO A 163 -0.91 -36.50 -19.71
N VAL A 164 -1.13 -37.47 -18.81
CA VAL A 164 -0.06 -38.29 -18.21
C VAL A 164 0.58 -39.23 -19.23
N GLU A 165 -0.22 -39.84 -20.11
CA GLU A 165 0.20 -40.89 -21.05
C GLU A 165 1.19 -40.38 -22.11
N GLU A 166 1.01 -39.16 -22.61
CA GLU A 166 1.91 -38.51 -23.57
C GLU A 166 3.22 -38.05 -22.90
N SER A 167 3.17 -37.78 -21.59
CA SER A 167 4.30 -37.22 -20.86
C SER A 167 5.43 -38.23 -20.61
N VAL A 168 6.68 -37.76 -20.52
CA VAL A 168 7.82 -38.62 -20.16
C VAL A 168 7.80 -38.86 -18.65
N LEU A 169 7.72 -37.77 -17.86
CA LEU A 169 7.73 -37.82 -16.40
C LEU A 169 6.59 -38.67 -15.82
N GLY A 170 5.38 -38.57 -16.39
CA GLY A 170 4.24 -39.35 -15.92
C GLY A 170 4.43 -40.85 -16.10
N ARG A 171 5.00 -41.28 -17.24
CA ARG A 171 5.33 -42.68 -17.51
C ARG A 171 6.45 -43.19 -16.59
N GLU A 172 7.50 -42.40 -16.39
CA GLU A 172 8.60 -42.75 -15.45
C GLU A 172 8.10 -42.90 -14.00
N LEU A 173 7.30 -41.95 -13.50
CA LEU A 173 6.75 -42.02 -12.14
C LEU A 173 5.73 -43.15 -11.97
N THR A 174 4.92 -43.43 -12.99
CA THR A 174 3.98 -44.57 -12.97
C THR A 174 4.74 -45.91 -12.94
N ALA A 175 5.88 -46.02 -13.64
CA ALA A 175 6.76 -47.19 -13.58
C ALA A 175 7.45 -47.37 -12.21
N LEU A 176 7.61 -46.29 -11.43
CA LEU A 176 8.03 -46.32 -10.02
C LEU A 176 6.88 -46.63 -9.04
N GLY A 177 5.65 -46.86 -9.54
CA GLY A 177 4.47 -47.15 -8.72
C GLY A 177 3.86 -45.92 -8.02
N ILE A 178 4.24 -44.71 -8.41
CA ILE A 178 3.78 -43.46 -7.79
C ILE A 178 2.44 -43.03 -8.39
N THR A 179 1.52 -42.53 -7.55
CA THR A 179 0.23 -42.00 -8.03
C THR A 179 0.45 -40.68 -8.79
N VAL A 180 0.09 -40.65 -10.07
CA VAL A 180 0.18 -39.46 -10.94
C VAL A 180 -1.21 -38.95 -11.30
N CYS A 181 -1.46 -37.65 -11.13
CA CYS A 181 -2.74 -37.01 -11.43
C CYS A 181 -2.60 -36.04 -12.62
N PRO A 182 -3.39 -36.20 -13.71
CA PRO A 182 -3.41 -35.24 -14.82
C PRO A 182 -4.10 -33.92 -14.41
N MET A 183 -3.56 -32.81 -14.89
CA MET A 183 -4.12 -31.46 -14.72
C MET A 183 -4.12 -30.72 -16.06
N PRO A 184 -5.05 -31.03 -16.99
CA PRO A 184 -5.03 -30.47 -18.35
C PRO A 184 -5.18 -28.95 -18.38
N ASP A 185 -5.85 -28.34 -17.38
CA ASP A 185 -6.07 -26.90 -17.29
C ASP A 185 -4.83 -26.10 -16.79
N MET A 186 -3.73 -26.75 -16.41
CA MET A 186 -2.49 -26.06 -15.99
C MET A 186 -1.69 -25.54 -17.20
N LEU A 187 -2.24 -24.52 -17.86
CA LEU A 187 -1.64 -23.86 -19.02
C LEU A 187 -0.44 -22.97 -18.63
N GLU A 188 0.52 -22.80 -19.56
CA GLU A 188 1.60 -21.81 -19.45
C GLU A 188 1.09 -20.37 -19.70
N SER A 189 0.22 -19.88 -18.82
CA SER A 189 -0.30 -18.51 -18.85
C SER A 189 -0.18 -17.87 -17.47
N LEU A 190 0.44 -16.69 -17.41
CA LEU A 190 0.45 -15.86 -16.20
C LEU A 190 -0.86 -15.08 -15.98
N ASN A 191 -1.92 -15.40 -16.74
CA ASN A 191 -3.23 -14.78 -16.58
C ASN A 191 -3.99 -15.44 -15.41
N PRO A 192 -4.31 -14.72 -14.31
CA PRO A 192 -4.97 -15.30 -13.14
C PRO A 192 -6.31 -15.97 -13.45
N LEU A 193 -7.07 -15.46 -14.42
CA LEU A 193 -8.37 -16.03 -14.83
C LEU A 193 -8.21 -17.38 -15.53
N LYS A 194 -7.06 -17.64 -16.17
CA LYS A 194 -6.74 -18.94 -16.79
C LYS A 194 -6.11 -19.93 -15.81
N LEU A 195 -5.50 -19.45 -14.73
CA LEU A 195 -4.93 -20.30 -13.68
C LEU A 195 -5.94 -20.71 -12.60
N TRP A 196 -7.04 -19.95 -12.44
CA TRP A 196 -8.04 -20.23 -11.40
C TRP A 196 -8.67 -21.63 -11.48
N PRO A 197 -9.03 -22.20 -12.67
CA PRO A 197 -9.50 -23.58 -12.76
C PRO A 197 -8.48 -24.61 -12.23
N ALA A 198 -7.20 -24.46 -12.57
CA ALA A 198 -6.12 -25.32 -12.06
C ALA A 198 -5.95 -25.19 -10.53
N VAL A 199 -6.11 -24.00 -9.96
CA VAL A 199 -6.14 -23.79 -8.49
C VAL A 199 -7.34 -24.50 -7.86
N GLN A 200 -8.52 -24.44 -8.47
CA GLN A 200 -9.71 -25.14 -7.97
C GLN A 200 -9.54 -26.67 -8.03
N GLN A 201 -9.10 -27.21 -9.18
CA GLN A 201 -8.83 -28.63 -9.36
C GLN A 201 -7.73 -29.14 -8.42
N LEU A 202 -6.66 -28.36 -8.19
CA LEU A 202 -5.64 -28.72 -7.20
C LEU A 202 -6.20 -28.71 -5.77
N THR A 203 -7.06 -27.75 -5.42
CA THR A 203 -7.70 -27.70 -4.10
C THR A 203 -8.56 -28.96 -3.87
N GLU A 204 -9.28 -29.43 -4.89
CA GLU A 204 -10.08 -30.66 -4.84
C GLU A 204 -9.20 -31.91 -4.72
N LEU A 205 -8.09 -31.99 -5.46
CA LEU A 205 -7.09 -33.05 -5.32
C LEU A 205 -6.48 -33.08 -3.90
N ILE A 206 -6.16 -31.91 -3.32
CA ILE A 206 -5.66 -31.82 -1.94
C ILE A 206 -6.70 -32.33 -0.94
N HIS A 207 -7.98 -31.96 -1.10
CA HIS A 207 -9.05 -32.48 -0.22
C HIS A 207 -9.33 -33.99 -0.40
N THR A 208 -9.10 -34.51 -1.60
CA THR A 208 -9.27 -35.93 -1.94
C THR A 208 -8.15 -36.80 -1.39
N HIS A 209 -6.90 -36.44 -1.69
CA HIS A 209 -5.71 -37.22 -1.32
C HIS A 209 -5.21 -36.92 0.09
N LYS A 210 -5.53 -35.75 0.65
CA LYS A 210 -5.15 -35.29 2.01
C LYS A 210 -3.64 -35.37 2.31
N PRO A 211 -2.77 -34.78 1.46
CA PRO A 211 -1.34 -34.72 1.72
C PRO A 211 -1.04 -33.87 2.97
N ASP A 212 0.02 -34.23 3.70
CA ASP A 212 0.52 -33.47 4.85
C ASP A 212 1.14 -32.14 4.42
N LEU A 213 1.73 -32.09 3.22
CA LEU A 213 2.24 -30.86 2.59
C LEU A 213 2.13 -30.91 1.05
N VAL A 214 2.07 -29.73 0.43
CA VAL A 214 2.12 -29.58 -1.03
C VAL A 214 3.48 -29.00 -1.42
N HIS A 215 4.18 -29.61 -2.38
CA HIS A 215 5.47 -29.15 -2.88
C HIS A 215 5.37 -28.68 -4.35
N GLY A 216 5.42 -27.37 -4.55
CA GLY A 216 5.44 -26.79 -5.90
C GLY A 216 6.82 -26.84 -6.55
N HIS A 217 6.86 -27.22 -7.83
CA HIS A 217 8.02 -27.09 -8.73
C HIS A 217 7.64 -26.23 -9.93
N SER A 218 8.64 -25.54 -10.53
CA SER A 218 8.49 -24.51 -11.58
C SER A 218 7.71 -23.25 -11.13
N ALA A 219 7.81 -22.15 -11.89
CA ALA A 219 7.20 -20.88 -11.50
C ALA A 219 5.65 -20.92 -11.43
N ILE A 220 4.98 -21.49 -12.44
CA ILE A 220 3.51 -21.58 -12.45
C ILE A 220 3.03 -22.69 -11.51
N GLY A 221 3.71 -23.85 -11.46
CA GLY A 221 3.36 -24.95 -10.54
C GLY A 221 3.55 -24.55 -9.08
N GLY A 222 4.62 -23.82 -8.76
CA GLY A 222 4.86 -23.20 -7.45
C GLY A 222 3.84 -22.14 -7.07
N LEU A 223 3.31 -21.36 -8.02
CA LEU A 223 2.22 -20.42 -7.76
C LEU A 223 0.90 -21.17 -7.48
N VAL A 224 0.50 -22.08 -8.36
CA VAL A 224 -0.75 -22.85 -8.23
C VAL A 224 -0.74 -23.69 -6.94
N ALA A 225 0.39 -24.32 -6.61
CA ALA A 225 0.59 -25.07 -5.37
C ALA A 225 0.37 -24.19 -4.13
N ARG A 226 1.06 -23.06 -4.00
CA ARG A 226 0.96 -22.18 -2.82
C ARG A 226 -0.44 -21.61 -2.63
N VAL A 227 -1.13 -21.23 -3.71
CA VAL A 227 -2.51 -20.72 -3.62
C VAL A 227 -3.49 -21.83 -3.21
N ALA A 228 -3.40 -23.03 -3.80
CA ALA A 228 -4.30 -24.13 -3.46
C ALA A 228 -4.05 -24.69 -2.05
N ALA A 229 -2.78 -24.82 -1.64
CA ALA A 229 -2.39 -25.26 -0.31
C ALA A 229 -2.87 -24.29 0.78
N HIS A 230 -2.67 -22.98 0.59
CA HIS A 230 -3.21 -21.95 1.50
C HIS A 230 -4.74 -22.01 1.59
N ARG A 231 -5.43 -22.20 0.45
CA ARG A 231 -6.90 -22.37 0.40
C ARG A 231 -7.38 -23.66 1.09
N ALA A 232 -6.59 -24.72 1.09
CA ALA A 232 -6.89 -26.00 1.72
C ALA A 232 -6.43 -26.10 3.19
N HIS A 233 -5.75 -25.07 3.71
CA HIS A 233 -5.08 -25.08 5.02
C HIS A 233 -4.01 -26.18 5.19
N VAL A 234 -3.27 -26.46 4.11
CA VAL A 234 -2.13 -27.39 4.05
C VAL A 234 -0.84 -26.58 3.86
N PRO A 235 0.27 -26.91 4.54
CA PRO A 235 1.53 -26.18 4.37
C PRO A 235 2.14 -26.38 2.96
N ALA A 236 2.89 -25.37 2.52
CA ALA A 236 3.39 -25.27 1.15
C ALA A 236 4.92 -25.14 1.09
N VAL A 237 5.56 -26.09 0.43
CA VAL A 237 6.99 -26.06 0.08
C VAL A 237 7.14 -25.62 -1.38
N TYR A 238 8.19 -24.86 -1.71
CA TYR A 238 8.46 -24.44 -3.09
C TYR A 238 9.95 -24.56 -3.44
N THR A 239 10.28 -25.37 -4.46
CA THR A 239 11.64 -25.41 -5.04
C THR A 239 11.78 -24.41 -6.18
N VAL A 240 12.62 -23.40 -5.95
CA VAL A 240 13.02 -22.36 -6.91
C VAL A 240 14.12 -22.91 -7.82
N HIS A 241 13.75 -23.33 -9.03
CA HIS A 241 14.68 -23.73 -10.10
C HIS A 241 15.34 -22.54 -10.83
N GLY A 242 14.98 -21.31 -10.46
CA GLY A 242 15.52 -20.06 -11.00
C GLY A 242 14.48 -18.94 -10.98
N PHE A 243 14.76 -17.82 -10.30
CA PHE A 243 13.79 -16.72 -10.21
C PHE A 243 13.57 -15.94 -11.51
N GLY A 244 12.31 -15.65 -11.84
CA GLY A 244 11.90 -14.84 -12.99
C GLY A 244 12.13 -13.32 -12.85
N PHE A 245 12.68 -12.85 -11.72
CA PHE A 245 12.93 -11.43 -11.45
C PHE A 245 14.42 -11.03 -11.40
N LYS A 246 15.28 -11.88 -11.94
CA LYS A 246 16.72 -11.64 -12.02
C LYS A 246 17.11 -10.49 -12.96
N PRO A 247 18.31 -9.88 -12.79
CA PRO A 247 18.73 -8.72 -13.59
C PRO A 247 18.71 -8.92 -15.10
N GLU A 248 18.92 -10.15 -15.58
CA GLU A 248 18.99 -10.52 -16.99
C GLU A 248 17.59 -10.65 -17.64
N VAL A 249 16.51 -10.65 -16.84
CA VAL A 249 15.14 -10.78 -17.33
C VAL A 249 14.59 -9.40 -17.76
N PRO A 250 13.95 -9.27 -18.94
CA PRO A 250 13.38 -7.99 -19.41
C PRO A 250 12.46 -7.31 -18.38
N LEU A 251 12.64 -6.00 -18.20
CA LEU A 251 12.12 -5.20 -17.08
C LEU A 251 10.64 -5.46 -16.74
N VAL A 252 9.76 -5.53 -17.74
CA VAL A 252 8.30 -5.74 -17.54
C VAL A 252 7.99 -7.14 -16.97
N ARG A 253 8.72 -8.18 -17.42
CA ARG A 253 8.57 -9.53 -16.86
C ARG A 253 9.21 -9.60 -15.46
N ARG A 254 10.38 -8.96 -15.31
CA ARG A 254 11.10 -8.87 -14.04
C ARG A 254 10.24 -8.26 -12.92
N THR A 255 9.58 -7.13 -13.16
CA THR A 255 8.72 -6.49 -12.15
C THR A 255 7.45 -7.29 -11.87
N ALA A 256 6.83 -7.89 -12.88
CA ALA A 256 5.67 -8.75 -12.71
C ALA A 256 5.99 -10.01 -11.88
N SER A 257 7.10 -10.70 -12.18
CA SER A 257 7.56 -11.86 -11.41
C SER A 257 7.99 -11.49 -9.98
N ALA A 258 8.63 -10.32 -9.77
CA ALA A 258 8.99 -9.85 -8.43
C ALA A 258 7.75 -9.60 -7.56
N LEU A 259 6.72 -8.97 -8.13
CA LEU A 259 5.45 -8.71 -7.43
C LEU A 259 4.73 -10.03 -7.11
N ALA A 260 4.66 -10.95 -8.07
CA ALA A 260 4.04 -12.26 -7.87
C ALA A 260 4.73 -13.06 -6.77
N GLU A 261 6.06 -13.21 -6.80
CA GLU A 261 6.78 -13.97 -5.77
C GLU A 261 6.75 -13.26 -4.40
N ARG A 262 6.75 -11.92 -4.33
CA ARG A 262 6.54 -11.20 -3.06
C ARG A 262 5.15 -11.44 -2.46
N MET A 263 4.12 -11.62 -3.28
CA MET A 263 2.79 -11.99 -2.80
C MET A 263 2.72 -13.47 -2.38
N MET A 264 3.35 -14.38 -3.13
CA MET A 264 3.32 -15.82 -2.82
C MET A 264 4.27 -16.23 -1.67
N ALA A 265 5.28 -15.42 -1.35
CA ALA A 265 6.15 -15.63 -0.18
C ALA A 265 5.36 -15.72 1.14
N LEU A 266 4.32 -14.91 1.31
CA LEU A 266 3.39 -14.94 2.45
C LEU A 266 2.61 -16.27 2.57
N TRP A 267 2.60 -17.09 1.52
CA TRP A 267 1.97 -18.42 1.45
C TRP A 267 3.00 -19.53 1.19
N THR A 268 4.27 -19.29 1.50
CA THR A 268 5.37 -20.26 1.40
C THR A 268 5.81 -20.66 2.82
N THR A 269 5.53 -21.89 3.25
CA THR A 269 5.91 -22.38 4.59
C THR A 269 7.42 -22.64 4.67
N GLN A 270 7.99 -23.22 3.61
CA GLN A 270 9.43 -23.47 3.46
C GLN A 270 9.82 -23.29 1.98
N MET A 271 10.98 -22.68 1.70
CA MET A 271 11.49 -22.44 0.35
C MET A 271 12.83 -23.15 0.14
N ILE A 272 12.96 -23.84 -0.99
CA ILE A 272 14.18 -24.56 -1.39
C ILE A 272 14.77 -23.85 -2.60
N CYS A 273 16.00 -23.37 -2.46
CA CYS A 273 16.77 -22.66 -3.48
C CYS A 273 17.85 -23.59 -4.04
N VAL A 274 17.89 -23.78 -5.38
CA VAL A 274 18.88 -24.68 -6.02
C VAL A 274 20.31 -24.12 -6.03
N SER A 275 20.50 -22.85 -5.65
CA SER A 275 21.79 -22.18 -5.58
C SER A 275 21.78 -21.15 -4.44
N LYS A 276 22.95 -20.74 -3.94
CA LYS A 276 23.07 -19.61 -3.00
C LYS A 276 22.60 -18.32 -3.68
N TYR A 277 22.84 -18.17 -4.99
CA TYR A 277 22.33 -17.03 -5.75
C TYR A 277 20.79 -16.95 -5.77
N GLU A 278 20.04 -18.08 -5.85
CA GLU A 278 18.59 -18.04 -5.67
C GLU A 278 18.21 -17.61 -4.24
N ARG A 279 18.88 -18.15 -3.21
CA ARG A 279 18.60 -17.79 -1.80
C ARG A 279 18.81 -16.29 -1.55
N ASP A 280 19.90 -15.73 -2.06
CA ASP A 280 20.23 -14.32 -1.87
C ASP A 280 19.21 -13.40 -2.56
N LEU A 281 18.55 -13.87 -3.62
CA LEU A 281 17.39 -13.23 -4.25
C LEU A 281 16.07 -13.48 -3.50
N ALA A 282 15.95 -14.56 -2.74
CA ALA A 282 14.77 -14.85 -1.91
C ALA A 282 14.72 -13.99 -0.64
N TYR A 283 15.87 -13.50 -0.14
CA TYR A 283 15.92 -12.57 1.01
C TYR A 283 15.29 -11.20 0.72
N ASP A 284 15.08 -10.84 -0.55
CA ASP A 284 14.29 -9.68 -0.99
C ASP A 284 12.75 -9.91 -0.95
N LEU A 285 12.30 -11.10 -0.53
CA LEU A 285 10.88 -11.50 -0.45
C LEU A 285 10.36 -11.45 0.99
N ALA A 286 9.03 -11.50 1.14
CA ALA A 286 8.37 -11.52 2.45
C ALA A 286 8.36 -12.93 3.08
N ILE A 287 9.55 -13.46 3.37
CA ILE A 287 9.76 -14.77 4.00
C ILE A 287 10.90 -14.70 5.04
N GLU A 288 10.76 -15.44 6.14
CA GLU A 288 11.77 -15.52 7.20
C GLU A 288 13.03 -16.24 6.67
N HIS A 289 14.22 -15.71 6.96
CA HIS A 289 15.47 -16.20 6.36
C HIS A 289 15.80 -17.65 6.71
N GLU A 290 15.32 -18.13 7.86
CA GLU A 290 15.47 -19.51 8.36
C GLU A 290 14.60 -20.52 7.58
N ARG A 291 13.58 -20.04 6.85
CA ARG A 291 12.74 -20.86 5.96
C ARG A 291 13.30 -21.02 4.55
N VAL A 292 14.49 -20.46 4.25
CA VAL A 292 15.08 -20.44 2.90
C VAL A 292 16.33 -21.31 2.84
N HIS A 293 16.13 -22.56 2.43
CA HIS A 293 17.15 -23.61 2.37
C HIS A 293 17.90 -23.58 1.05
N VAL A 294 19.21 -23.87 1.05
CA VAL A 294 19.97 -24.12 -0.19
C VAL A 294 20.19 -25.62 -0.34
N ILE A 295 19.53 -26.21 -1.33
CA ILE A 295 19.67 -27.63 -1.66
C ILE A 295 19.99 -27.70 -3.16
N PRO A 296 21.24 -27.98 -3.55
CA PRO A 296 21.62 -28.08 -4.95
C PRO A 296 20.88 -29.22 -5.65
N ASN A 297 20.62 -29.05 -6.95
CA ASN A 297 20.19 -30.14 -7.81
C ASN A 297 21.20 -31.30 -7.75
N GLY A 298 20.69 -32.52 -7.65
CA GLY A 298 21.46 -33.75 -7.77
C GLY A 298 20.75 -34.75 -8.69
N ILE A 299 21.51 -35.67 -9.26
CA ILE A 299 20.99 -36.71 -10.17
C ILE A 299 21.52 -38.10 -9.83
N ALA A 300 20.81 -39.13 -10.29
CA ALA A 300 21.16 -40.53 -10.04
C ALA A 300 22.55 -40.88 -10.60
N ARG A 301 23.32 -41.65 -9.81
CA ARG A 301 24.57 -42.26 -10.28
C ARG A 301 24.28 -43.25 -11.41
N LEU A 302 25.23 -43.41 -12.33
CA LEU A 302 25.16 -44.52 -13.29
C LEU A 302 25.37 -45.85 -12.56
N PRO A 303 24.71 -46.94 -12.98
CA PRO A 303 25.09 -48.29 -12.56
C PRO A 303 26.58 -48.50 -12.82
N LYS A 304 27.29 -49.11 -11.87
CA LYS A 304 28.64 -49.62 -12.18
C LYS A 304 28.48 -50.74 -13.22
N PRO A 305 29.32 -50.78 -14.27
CA PRO A 305 29.37 -51.96 -15.13
C PRO A 305 29.75 -53.16 -14.25
N GLU A 306 28.99 -54.24 -14.35
CA GLU A 306 29.29 -55.47 -13.62
C GLU A 306 30.66 -55.97 -14.07
N MET A 307 31.58 -56.14 -13.12
CA MET A 307 32.82 -56.86 -13.40
C MET A 307 32.43 -58.32 -13.60
N ALA A 308 32.50 -58.78 -14.86
CA ALA A 308 32.30 -60.18 -15.19
C ALA A 308 33.19 -61.03 -14.28
N SER A 309 32.59 -61.98 -13.57
CA SER A 309 33.27 -62.82 -12.60
C SER A 309 34.30 -63.71 -13.30
N THR A 310 35.58 -63.37 -13.16
CA THR A 310 36.70 -64.15 -13.70
C THR A 310 37.00 -65.37 -12.83
N ASP A 311 36.02 -66.26 -12.71
CA ASP A 311 36.14 -67.62 -12.15
C ASP A 311 35.84 -68.65 -13.26
N ASP A 312 36.52 -68.52 -14.40
CA ASP A 312 36.58 -69.58 -15.42
C ASP A 312 37.90 -69.50 -16.21
N ALA A 313 38.97 -69.99 -15.58
CA ALA A 313 40.29 -70.07 -16.19
C ALA A 313 40.40 -71.31 -17.09
N SER A 314 39.96 -71.19 -18.34
CA SER A 314 40.20 -72.19 -19.39
C SER A 314 40.96 -71.59 -20.58
N GLU A 315 42.03 -72.27 -21.00
CA GLU A 315 42.94 -71.78 -22.03
C GLU A 315 42.33 -71.94 -23.43
N SER A 316 42.12 -70.83 -24.15
CA SER A 316 41.98 -70.84 -25.61
C SER A 316 42.66 -69.62 -26.22
N SER A 317 43.53 -69.87 -27.20
CA SER A 317 44.46 -68.89 -27.74
C SER A 317 43.91 -68.22 -29.00
N ASP A 318 43.29 -67.04 -28.86
CA ASP A 318 42.98 -66.15 -29.99
C ASP A 318 43.22 -64.67 -29.65
N ALA A 319 44.48 -64.36 -29.32
CA ALA A 319 44.93 -63.03 -28.93
C ALA A 319 45.07 -62.04 -30.12
N ASN A 320 44.03 -61.86 -30.93
CA ASN A 320 44.05 -60.88 -32.03
C ASN A 320 42.70 -60.23 -32.39
N ALA A 321 41.85 -59.99 -31.40
CA ALA A 321 40.61 -59.21 -31.53
C ALA A 321 40.64 -57.93 -30.68
N GLN A 322 41.59 -57.03 -30.97
CA GLN A 322 41.59 -55.69 -30.37
C GLN A 322 40.36 -54.89 -30.85
N PRO A 323 39.57 -54.25 -29.95
CA PRO A 323 38.49 -53.37 -30.38
C PRO A 323 39.10 -52.15 -31.08
N THR A 324 38.81 -51.99 -32.37
CA THR A 324 39.40 -50.98 -33.26
C THR A 324 38.85 -49.57 -33.04
N GLN A 325 39.08 -49.03 -31.84
CA GLN A 325 38.95 -47.59 -31.59
C GLN A 325 40.12 -46.85 -32.26
N GLN A 326 39.98 -46.55 -33.55
CA GLN A 326 40.83 -45.58 -34.23
C GLN A 326 40.69 -44.24 -33.51
N ALA A 327 41.75 -43.82 -32.82
CA ALA A 327 41.77 -42.58 -32.06
C ALA A 327 41.71 -41.38 -33.01
N THR A 328 40.51 -40.82 -33.20
CA THR A 328 40.31 -39.56 -33.92
C THR A 328 41.09 -38.46 -33.22
N SER A 329 42.00 -37.79 -33.91
CA SER A 329 42.90 -36.78 -33.34
C SER A 329 42.20 -35.49 -32.91
N THR A 330 40.90 -35.36 -33.15
CA THR A 330 40.07 -34.18 -32.85
C THR A 330 38.99 -34.54 -31.82
N PRO A 331 38.80 -33.72 -30.77
CA PRO A 331 37.79 -34.00 -29.75
C PRO A 331 36.37 -33.81 -30.29
N ARG A 332 35.46 -34.70 -29.86
CA ARG A 332 34.02 -34.55 -30.10
C ARG A 332 33.38 -33.67 -29.02
N LEU A 333 32.66 -32.64 -29.46
CA LEU A 333 31.97 -31.67 -28.61
C LEU A 333 30.47 -31.97 -28.59
N ILE A 334 29.79 -31.68 -27.47
CA ILE A 334 28.34 -31.77 -27.36
C ILE A 334 27.73 -30.62 -26.54
N MET A 335 26.59 -30.11 -26.99
CA MET A 335 25.72 -29.21 -26.22
C MET A 335 24.33 -29.85 -26.09
N VAL A 336 23.88 -30.06 -24.84
CA VAL A 336 22.54 -30.58 -24.53
C VAL A 336 21.71 -29.43 -23.94
N ALA A 337 20.80 -28.88 -24.74
CA ALA A 337 19.92 -27.77 -24.36
C ALA A 337 18.73 -27.61 -25.31
N ARG A 338 17.57 -27.20 -24.77
CA ARG A 338 16.39 -26.86 -25.58
C ARG A 338 16.69 -25.64 -26.46
N MET A 339 16.33 -25.67 -27.74
CA MET A 339 16.66 -24.60 -28.72
C MET A 339 15.73 -23.39 -28.58
N LYS A 340 15.89 -22.67 -27.46
CA LYS A 340 15.07 -21.54 -27.01
C LYS A 340 15.92 -20.62 -26.11
N SER A 341 15.74 -19.30 -26.23
CA SER A 341 16.29 -18.33 -25.28
C SER A 341 15.91 -18.71 -23.83
N PRO A 342 16.84 -18.66 -22.84
CA PRO A 342 18.15 -18.00 -22.87
C PRO A 342 19.34 -18.83 -23.41
N LYS A 343 19.15 -20.06 -23.91
CA LYS A 343 20.25 -20.94 -24.35
C LYS A 343 20.92 -20.44 -25.64
N ARG A 344 22.24 -20.21 -25.60
CA ARG A 344 23.04 -19.51 -26.63
C ARG A 344 23.76 -20.44 -27.60
N HIS A 345 22.97 -21.18 -28.37
CA HIS A 345 23.46 -22.03 -29.46
C HIS A 345 24.11 -21.22 -30.60
N ASP A 346 23.55 -20.05 -30.89
CA ASP A 346 24.07 -19.05 -31.84
C ASP A 346 25.55 -18.72 -31.56
N LEU A 347 25.84 -18.47 -30.28
CA LEU A 347 27.18 -18.07 -29.84
C LEU A 347 28.19 -19.22 -29.95
N LEU A 348 27.73 -20.48 -29.80
CA LEU A 348 28.54 -21.66 -30.08
C LEU A 348 28.85 -21.79 -31.57
N LEU A 349 27.86 -21.60 -32.46
CA LEU A 349 28.07 -21.64 -33.92
C LEU A 349 29.07 -20.56 -34.36
N GLN A 350 28.91 -19.33 -33.89
CA GLN A 350 29.82 -18.21 -34.17
C GLN A 350 31.24 -18.48 -33.66
N ALA A 351 31.39 -19.07 -32.47
CA ALA A 351 32.68 -19.48 -31.92
C ALA A 351 33.33 -20.60 -32.76
N LEU A 352 32.57 -21.62 -33.16
CA LEU A 352 33.06 -22.74 -33.98
C LEU A 352 33.58 -22.27 -35.35
N ALA A 353 32.95 -21.27 -35.97
CA ALA A 353 33.46 -20.65 -37.19
C ALA A 353 34.84 -19.99 -36.96
N LYS A 354 35.05 -19.30 -35.83
CA LYS A 354 36.36 -18.72 -35.45
C LYS A 354 37.41 -19.80 -35.15
N VAL A 355 37.02 -20.86 -34.44
CA VAL A 355 37.88 -22.03 -34.16
C VAL A 355 38.33 -22.71 -35.45
N ARG A 356 37.41 -22.99 -36.39
CA ARG A 356 37.74 -23.54 -37.72
C ARG A 356 38.76 -22.66 -38.45
N ASN A 357 38.51 -21.36 -38.52
CA ASN A 357 39.38 -20.42 -39.20
C ASN A 357 40.80 -20.35 -38.56
N THR A 358 40.95 -20.80 -37.32
CA THR A 358 42.23 -20.84 -36.57
C THR A 358 42.92 -22.22 -36.61
N LEU A 359 42.16 -23.31 -36.77
CA LEU A 359 42.68 -24.69 -36.83
C LEU A 359 42.88 -25.22 -38.27
N GLY A 360 42.21 -24.63 -39.26
CA GLY A 360 42.17 -25.13 -40.64
C GLY A 360 41.17 -26.28 -40.88
N PHE A 361 40.51 -26.79 -39.84
CA PHE A 361 39.51 -27.86 -39.91
C PHE A 361 38.34 -27.63 -38.93
N GLU A 362 37.21 -28.29 -39.17
CA GLU A 362 36.02 -28.19 -38.32
C GLU A 362 36.00 -29.26 -37.22
N LEU A 363 35.74 -28.84 -35.98
CA LEU A 363 35.47 -29.76 -34.88
C LEU A 363 34.13 -30.49 -35.09
N PRO A 364 34.04 -31.80 -34.80
CA PRO A 364 32.76 -32.51 -34.78
C PRO A 364 31.95 -32.10 -33.54
N VAL A 365 30.74 -31.55 -33.77
CA VAL A 365 29.86 -31.05 -32.70
C VAL A 365 28.46 -31.63 -32.79
N THR A 366 27.96 -32.18 -31.69
CA THR A 366 26.56 -32.63 -31.56
C THR A 366 25.74 -31.58 -30.81
N LEU A 367 24.60 -31.19 -31.39
CA LEU A 367 23.60 -30.33 -30.74
C LEU A 367 22.35 -31.17 -30.46
N ALA A 368 22.03 -31.35 -29.17
CA ALA A 368 20.93 -32.18 -28.69
C ALA A 368 19.88 -31.36 -27.93
N GLY A 369 18.61 -31.64 -28.21
CA GLY A 369 17.44 -30.83 -27.91
C GLY A 369 16.80 -30.27 -29.19
N ASP A 370 15.55 -29.81 -29.07
CA ASP A 370 14.81 -29.10 -30.13
C ASP A 370 14.11 -27.86 -29.54
N GLY A 371 13.44 -27.04 -30.36
CA GLY A 371 12.77 -25.82 -29.93
C GLY A 371 12.44 -24.84 -31.07
N PRO A 372 11.83 -23.68 -30.75
CA PRO A 372 11.40 -22.72 -31.75
C PRO A 372 12.55 -22.12 -32.58
N LEU A 373 13.78 -22.10 -32.06
CA LEU A 373 14.95 -21.52 -32.76
C LEU A 373 15.65 -22.51 -33.70
N SER A 374 15.24 -23.78 -33.75
CA SER A 374 15.95 -24.83 -34.52
C SER A 374 16.06 -24.53 -36.02
N ALA A 375 15.09 -23.82 -36.60
CA ALA A 375 15.15 -23.40 -38.00
C ALA A 375 16.18 -22.27 -38.23
N GLU A 376 16.20 -21.28 -37.32
CA GLU A 376 17.10 -20.12 -37.37
C GLU A 376 18.56 -20.57 -37.16
N LEU A 377 18.81 -21.42 -36.17
CA LEU A 377 20.15 -21.96 -35.85
C LEU A 377 20.71 -22.82 -36.99
N ARG A 378 19.86 -23.59 -37.68
CA ARG A 378 20.27 -24.35 -38.89
C ARG A 378 20.59 -23.42 -40.06
N ALA A 379 19.88 -22.29 -40.20
CA ALA A 379 20.18 -21.28 -41.20
C ALA A 379 21.49 -20.53 -40.89
N GLU A 380 21.74 -20.19 -39.62
CA GLU A 380 22.99 -19.56 -39.15
C GLU A 380 24.20 -20.48 -39.38
N ALA A 381 24.10 -21.77 -38.99
CA ALA A 381 25.15 -22.76 -39.24
C ALA A 381 25.51 -22.85 -40.74
N LYS A 382 24.50 -22.83 -41.61
CA LYS A 382 24.67 -22.81 -43.08
C LYS A 382 25.31 -21.52 -43.57
N ALA A 383 24.94 -20.35 -43.01
CA ALA A 383 25.53 -19.06 -43.35
C ALA A 383 27.00 -18.95 -42.92
N LEU A 384 27.36 -19.55 -41.78
CA LEU A 384 28.75 -19.68 -41.30
C LEU A 384 29.56 -20.75 -42.06
N ASN A 385 28.93 -21.44 -43.03
CA ASN A 385 29.49 -22.55 -43.82
C ASN A 385 30.02 -23.71 -42.94
N LEU A 386 29.37 -23.97 -41.80
CA LEU A 386 29.69 -25.08 -40.91
C LEU A 386 29.02 -26.36 -41.40
N LYS A 387 29.77 -27.45 -41.48
CA LYS A 387 29.36 -28.75 -42.04
C LYS A 387 29.45 -29.88 -41.03
N ASN A 388 30.38 -29.82 -40.07
CA ASN A 388 30.63 -30.88 -39.09
C ASN A 388 29.71 -30.79 -37.85
N ILE A 389 28.40 -30.57 -38.06
CA ILE A 389 27.40 -30.41 -36.99
C ILE A 389 26.32 -31.49 -37.10
N THR A 390 26.23 -32.33 -36.06
CA THR A 390 25.20 -33.34 -35.89
C THR A 390 24.03 -32.76 -35.10
N TRP A 391 22.86 -32.66 -35.74
CA TRP A 391 21.62 -32.22 -35.09
C TRP A 391 20.86 -33.44 -34.57
N ALA A 392 21.02 -33.76 -33.28
CA ALA A 392 20.45 -34.98 -32.70
C ALA A 392 18.92 -34.91 -32.49
N GLY A 393 18.33 -33.71 -32.44
CA GLY A 393 16.92 -33.53 -32.12
C GLY A 393 16.63 -33.79 -30.65
N ASP A 394 15.41 -34.19 -30.31
CA ASP A 394 15.07 -34.62 -28.95
C ASP A 394 15.60 -36.04 -28.66
N VAL A 395 16.14 -36.27 -27.46
CA VAL A 395 16.96 -37.45 -27.15
C VAL A 395 16.52 -38.09 -25.83
N SER A 396 16.10 -39.36 -25.88
CA SER A 396 15.66 -40.12 -24.71
C SER A 396 16.80 -40.58 -23.79
N ASN A 397 17.96 -40.98 -24.34
CA ASN A 397 19.12 -41.43 -23.56
C ASN A 397 20.30 -40.45 -23.66
N VAL A 398 20.20 -39.33 -22.93
CA VAL A 398 21.27 -38.32 -22.85
C VAL A 398 22.57 -38.90 -22.29
N SER A 399 22.51 -39.88 -21.38
CA SER A 399 23.70 -40.48 -20.74
C SER A 399 24.61 -41.20 -21.73
N GLU A 400 24.01 -42.01 -22.62
CA GLU A 400 24.73 -42.74 -23.68
C GLU A 400 25.28 -41.80 -24.75
N LEU A 401 24.54 -40.74 -25.09
CA LEU A 401 25.02 -39.73 -26.04
C LEU A 401 26.21 -38.93 -25.47
N LEU A 402 26.18 -38.57 -24.19
CA LEU A 402 27.30 -37.90 -23.52
C LEU A 402 28.57 -38.77 -23.51
N ALA A 403 28.44 -40.07 -23.23
CA ALA A 403 29.57 -41.02 -23.21
C ALA A 403 30.34 -41.14 -24.54
N GLN A 404 29.78 -40.64 -25.65
CA GLN A 404 30.45 -40.60 -26.95
C GLN A 404 31.36 -39.36 -27.13
N HIS A 405 31.33 -38.38 -26.24
CA HIS A 405 31.97 -37.07 -26.42
C HIS A 405 33.08 -36.79 -25.38
N GLU A 406 34.00 -35.86 -25.68
CA GLU A 406 35.09 -35.45 -24.77
C GLU A 406 34.82 -34.13 -24.05
N VAL A 407 34.10 -33.21 -24.72
CA VAL A 407 33.88 -31.84 -24.25
C VAL A 407 32.38 -31.55 -24.26
N PHE A 408 31.85 -31.18 -23.09
CA PHE A 408 30.48 -30.68 -22.98
C PHE A 408 30.50 -29.15 -22.98
N VAL A 409 29.57 -28.54 -23.70
CA VAL A 409 29.43 -27.08 -23.79
C VAL A 409 28.02 -26.66 -23.38
N LEU A 410 27.90 -25.73 -22.44
CA LEU A 410 26.63 -25.07 -22.12
C LEU A 410 26.78 -23.55 -22.12
N LEU A 411 26.23 -22.91 -23.15
CA LEU A 411 26.15 -21.45 -23.24
C LEU A 411 24.71 -20.99 -22.99
N SER A 412 24.54 -20.00 -22.12
CA SER A 412 23.25 -19.42 -21.78
C SER A 412 23.44 -18.03 -21.17
N ASP A 413 22.49 -17.12 -21.41
CA ASP A 413 22.49 -15.81 -20.75
C ASP A 413 21.92 -15.87 -19.33
N HIS A 414 21.17 -16.92 -18.97
CA HIS A 414 20.58 -17.06 -17.64
C HIS A 414 20.31 -18.52 -17.24
N GLU A 415 20.69 -18.91 -16.01
CA GLU A 415 20.39 -20.21 -15.39
C GLU A 415 20.10 -20.09 -13.88
N GLY A 416 19.46 -21.12 -13.30
CA GLY A 416 19.36 -21.32 -11.84
C GLY A 416 20.46 -22.25 -11.32
N MET A 417 20.36 -23.55 -11.65
CA MET A 417 21.46 -24.53 -11.53
C MET A 417 21.24 -25.65 -12.58
N PRO A 418 21.94 -25.63 -13.74
CA PRO A 418 21.58 -26.48 -14.88
C PRO A 418 21.96 -27.95 -14.67
N ILE A 419 20.98 -28.86 -14.81
CA ILE A 419 21.22 -30.31 -14.65
C ILE A 419 22.12 -30.89 -15.76
N THR A 420 22.07 -30.36 -16.99
CA THR A 420 22.90 -30.90 -18.09
C THR A 420 24.41 -30.72 -17.85
N VAL A 421 24.83 -29.79 -16.99
CA VAL A 421 26.20 -29.71 -16.45
C VAL A 421 26.49 -30.91 -15.55
N LEU A 422 25.60 -31.25 -14.61
CA LEU A 422 25.76 -32.41 -13.72
C LEU A 422 25.79 -33.73 -14.50
N GLU A 423 25.00 -33.84 -15.56
CA GLU A 423 25.02 -35.02 -16.44
C GLU A 423 26.38 -35.19 -17.13
N ALA A 424 26.97 -34.09 -17.62
CA ALA A 424 28.30 -34.10 -18.21
C ALA A 424 29.43 -34.36 -17.19
N MET A 425 29.32 -33.80 -15.98
CA MET A 425 30.23 -34.08 -14.86
C MET A 425 30.20 -35.56 -14.49
N ARG A 426 29.01 -36.14 -14.29
CA ARG A 426 28.77 -37.57 -14.01
C ARG A 426 29.36 -38.49 -15.09
N ALA A 427 29.26 -38.08 -16.35
CA ALA A 427 29.83 -38.80 -17.50
C ALA A 427 31.35 -38.58 -17.69
N GLY A 428 31.98 -37.71 -16.89
CA GLY A 428 33.42 -37.45 -16.92
C GLY A 428 33.90 -36.59 -18.09
N LEU A 429 33.02 -35.76 -18.68
CA LEU A 429 33.38 -34.87 -19.79
C LEU A 429 34.04 -33.59 -19.27
N CYS A 430 34.94 -33.02 -20.09
CA CYS A 430 35.47 -31.68 -19.82
C CYS A 430 34.38 -30.64 -20.08
N VAL A 431 33.90 -29.97 -19.03
CA VAL A 431 32.83 -28.94 -19.17
C VAL A 431 33.42 -27.57 -19.52
N LEU A 432 32.87 -26.93 -20.55
CA LEU A 432 33.00 -25.51 -20.85
C LEU A 432 31.63 -24.83 -20.72
N ALA A 433 31.51 -23.81 -19.87
CA ALA A 433 30.21 -23.19 -19.59
C ALA A 433 30.25 -21.67 -19.45
N SER A 434 29.09 -21.02 -19.61
CA SER A 434 28.90 -19.60 -19.30
C SER A 434 29.21 -19.29 -17.84
N ASN A 435 29.89 -18.18 -17.59
CA ASN A 435 30.34 -17.74 -16.26
C ASN A 435 29.20 -17.15 -15.38
N LEU A 436 28.10 -17.89 -15.24
CA LEU A 436 26.89 -17.51 -14.48
C LEU A 436 26.96 -17.94 -13.01
N PRO A 437 26.27 -17.26 -12.06
CA PRO A 437 26.32 -17.58 -10.63
C PRO A 437 26.05 -19.05 -10.31
N GLY A 438 24.93 -19.61 -10.79
CA GLY A 438 24.55 -21.01 -10.56
C GLY A 438 25.48 -22.06 -11.16
N ILE A 439 26.33 -21.67 -12.12
CA ILE A 439 27.33 -22.55 -12.73
C ILE A 439 28.66 -22.46 -11.96
N ARG A 440 29.00 -21.30 -11.37
CA ARG A 440 30.12 -21.16 -10.41
C ARG A 440 29.94 -21.98 -9.14
N GLU A 441 28.70 -22.33 -8.80
CA GLU A 441 28.38 -23.23 -7.68
C GLU A 441 28.49 -24.72 -8.06
N GLN A 442 28.59 -25.05 -9.37
CA GLN A 442 28.83 -26.39 -9.89
C GLN A 442 30.31 -26.64 -10.27
N ILE A 443 31.00 -25.59 -10.76
CA ILE A 443 32.30 -25.67 -11.42
C ILE A 443 33.28 -24.66 -10.82
N ILE A 444 34.44 -25.15 -10.39
CA ILE A 444 35.60 -24.37 -9.97
C ILE A 444 36.56 -24.22 -11.18
N PRO A 445 36.78 -23.00 -11.70
CA PRO A 445 37.56 -22.78 -12.92
C PRO A 445 38.97 -23.40 -12.90
N TYR A 446 39.26 -24.19 -13.94
CA TYR A 446 40.49 -24.96 -14.18
C TYR A 446 40.81 -26.07 -13.18
N GLN A 447 39.96 -26.29 -12.17
CA GLN A 447 39.99 -27.45 -11.28
C GLN A 447 39.16 -28.60 -11.87
N ASP A 448 37.86 -28.37 -12.12
CA ASP A 448 36.91 -29.38 -12.66
C ASP A 448 36.17 -28.94 -13.93
N GLY A 449 36.27 -27.67 -14.35
CA GLY A 449 35.77 -27.22 -15.65
C GLY A 449 36.32 -25.86 -16.07
N VAL A 450 35.82 -25.32 -17.18
CA VAL A 450 36.20 -24.00 -17.70
C VAL A 450 34.98 -23.10 -17.76
N LEU A 451 35.07 -21.92 -17.15
CA LEU A 451 34.06 -20.86 -17.28
C LEU A 451 34.53 -19.78 -18.26
N THR A 452 33.62 -19.27 -19.08
CA THR A 452 33.91 -18.23 -20.08
C THR A 452 32.80 -17.18 -20.18
N THR A 453 33.09 -16.03 -20.77
CA THR A 453 32.09 -14.97 -21.02
C THR A 453 31.30 -15.28 -22.29
N ASN A 454 30.05 -14.81 -22.36
CA ASN A 454 29.19 -14.96 -23.53
C ASN A 454 29.63 -14.00 -24.66
N THR A 455 30.80 -14.26 -25.24
CA THR A 455 31.29 -13.62 -26.47
C THR A 455 31.89 -14.70 -27.39
N PRO A 456 31.66 -14.66 -28.72
CA PRO A 456 32.18 -15.69 -29.63
C PRO A 456 33.71 -15.86 -29.55
N ASP A 457 34.44 -14.79 -29.25
CA ASP A 457 35.90 -14.80 -29.14
C ASP A 457 36.38 -15.51 -27.86
N ALA A 458 35.78 -15.21 -26.70
CA ALA A 458 36.16 -15.89 -25.44
C ALA A 458 35.75 -17.37 -25.43
N VAL A 459 34.65 -17.74 -26.10
CA VAL A 459 34.31 -19.15 -26.31
C VAL A 459 35.29 -19.81 -27.27
N ALA A 460 35.64 -19.17 -28.39
CA ALA A 460 36.61 -19.71 -29.35
C ALA A 460 38.01 -19.88 -28.73
N GLU A 461 38.46 -18.94 -27.89
CA GLU A 461 39.73 -19.03 -27.17
C GLU A 461 39.78 -20.27 -26.26
N LYS A 462 38.74 -20.50 -25.45
CA LYS A 462 38.69 -21.67 -24.56
C LYS A 462 38.49 -22.99 -25.31
N LEU A 463 37.75 -23.00 -26.41
CA LEU A 463 37.69 -24.17 -27.30
C LEU A 463 39.06 -24.47 -27.92
N LEU A 464 39.82 -23.46 -28.39
CA LEU A 464 41.18 -23.64 -28.90
C LEU A 464 42.14 -24.17 -27.82
N GLN A 465 42.04 -23.67 -26.59
CA GLN A 465 42.81 -24.17 -25.44
C GLN A 465 42.50 -25.66 -25.18
N LEU A 466 41.21 -26.02 -25.08
CA LEU A 466 40.78 -27.39 -24.80
C LEU A 466 41.12 -28.37 -25.95
N VAL A 467 41.07 -27.94 -27.21
CA VAL A 467 41.49 -28.76 -28.36
C VAL A 467 42.99 -29.06 -28.30
N ARG A 468 43.82 -28.05 -28.01
CA ARG A 468 45.29 -28.14 -28.00
C ARG A 468 45.86 -28.97 -26.85
N ASP A 469 45.15 -29.12 -25.74
CA ASP A 469 45.62 -29.88 -24.57
C ASP A 469 44.67 -31.05 -24.19
N PRO A 470 44.91 -32.27 -24.72
CA PRO A 470 44.16 -33.47 -24.34
C PRO A 470 44.37 -33.91 -22.88
N HIS A 471 45.49 -33.53 -22.24
CA HIS A 471 45.74 -33.86 -20.84
C HIS A 471 44.88 -32.99 -19.91
N LEU A 472 44.74 -31.70 -20.23
CA LEU A 472 43.80 -30.79 -19.56
C LEU A 472 42.36 -31.31 -19.68
N ARG A 473 41.90 -31.71 -20.88
CA ARG A 473 40.55 -32.29 -21.05
C ARG A 473 40.32 -33.49 -20.12
N LYS A 474 41.23 -34.47 -20.15
CA LYS A 474 41.13 -35.70 -19.32
C LYS A 474 41.27 -35.43 -17.83
N ARG A 475 42.04 -34.41 -17.42
CA ARG A 475 42.16 -33.98 -16.02
C ARG A 475 40.86 -33.34 -15.53
N LEU A 476 40.34 -32.35 -16.25
CA LEU A 476 39.12 -31.64 -15.89
C LEU A 476 37.93 -32.59 -15.85
N GLY A 477 37.75 -33.45 -16.85
CA GLY A 477 36.66 -34.42 -16.87
C GLY A 477 36.66 -35.42 -15.69
N ARG A 478 37.84 -35.89 -15.26
CA ARG A 478 37.98 -36.73 -14.06
C ARG A 478 37.68 -35.96 -12.78
N ALA A 479 38.14 -34.72 -12.67
CA ALA A 479 37.82 -33.87 -11.53
C ALA A 479 36.33 -33.53 -11.46
N ALA A 480 35.69 -33.25 -12.60
CA ALA A 480 34.24 -33.07 -12.73
C ALA A 480 33.45 -34.26 -12.19
N GLN A 481 33.88 -35.49 -12.55
CA GLN A 481 33.26 -36.72 -12.07
C GLN A 481 33.40 -36.90 -10.55
N GLN A 482 34.58 -36.60 -9.99
CA GLN A 482 34.83 -36.63 -8.54
C GLN A 482 34.01 -35.58 -7.79
N THR A 483 33.94 -34.34 -8.30
CA THR A 483 33.07 -33.28 -7.75
C THR A 483 31.60 -33.73 -7.79
N PHE A 484 31.14 -34.31 -8.90
CA PHE A 484 29.78 -34.88 -9.00
C PHE A 484 29.52 -35.98 -7.95
N GLU A 485 30.37 -37.00 -7.86
CA GLU A 485 30.18 -38.16 -6.98
C GLU A 485 30.10 -37.76 -5.49
N SER A 486 30.84 -36.73 -5.10
CA SER A 486 30.91 -36.21 -3.74
C SER A 486 29.80 -35.20 -3.35
N ALA A 487 29.29 -34.41 -4.30
CA ALA A 487 28.45 -33.23 -3.98
C ALA A 487 27.07 -33.20 -4.66
N PHE A 488 26.91 -33.86 -5.81
CA PHE A 488 25.75 -33.67 -6.71
C PHE A 488 25.01 -34.97 -7.09
N ALA A 489 25.20 -36.04 -6.33
CA ALA A 489 24.35 -37.22 -6.44
C ALA A 489 22.93 -36.97 -5.86
N ALA A 490 21.95 -37.76 -6.29
CA ALA A 490 20.54 -37.58 -5.88
C ALA A 490 20.28 -37.84 -4.39
N GLU A 491 21.02 -38.73 -3.72
CA GLU A 491 20.71 -39.14 -2.35
C GLU A 491 21.05 -38.06 -1.30
N PRO A 492 22.20 -37.35 -1.38
CA PRO A 492 22.46 -36.16 -0.56
C PRO A 492 21.49 -35.00 -0.78
N MET A 493 20.94 -34.84 -1.99
CA MET A 493 19.84 -33.90 -2.26
C MET A 493 18.56 -34.36 -1.55
N ALA A 494 18.17 -35.62 -1.76
CA ALA A 494 16.97 -36.22 -1.22
C ALA A 494 16.89 -36.18 0.32
N GLU A 495 17.99 -36.48 1.03
CA GLU A 495 18.02 -36.42 2.50
C GLU A 495 17.76 -34.99 3.01
N ARG A 496 18.33 -33.96 2.36
CA ARG A 496 18.11 -32.56 2.72
C ARG A 496 16.66 -32.14 2.45
N VAL A 497 16.07 -32.56 1.33
CA VAL A 497 14.64 -32.28 1.04
C VAL A 497 13.73 -32.96 2.07
N LEU A 498 14.04 -34.19 2.49
CA LEU A 498 13.29 -34.90 3.53
C LEU A 498 13.40 -34.22 4.91
N GLN A 499 14.54 -33.59 5.23
CA GLN A 499 14.67 -32.76 6.44
C GLN A 499 13.71 -31.57 6.40
N VAL A 500 13.62 -30.85 5.26
CA VAL A 500 12.66 -29.75 5.06
C VAL A 500 11.20 -30.26 5.15
N TYR A 501 10.88 -31.43 4.59
CA TYR A 501 9.54 -32.03 4.73
C TYR A 501 9.19 -32.31 6.20
N ARG A 502 10.12 -32.87 6.98
CA ARG A 502 9.92 -33.19 8.40
C ARG A 502 9.74 -31.93 9.27
N GLN A 503 10.56 -30.90 9.05
CA GLN A 503 10.38 -29.60 9.68
C GLN A 503 8.99 -29.01 9.37
N CYS A 504 8.59 -29.07 8.09
CA CYS A 504 7.31 -28.54 7.63
C CYS A 504 6.10 -29.23 8.28
N THR A 505 6.13 -30.56 8.48
CA THR A 505 5.06 -31.29 9.19
C THR A 505 5.07 -31.08 10.70
N GLN A 506 6.23 -30.85 11.31
CA GLN A 506 6.36 -30.48 12.73
C GLN A 506 5.75 -29.10 13.01
N GLU A 507 6.19 -28.06 12.30
CA GLU A 507 5.65 -26.69 12.41
C GLU A 507 4.12 -26.66 12.22
N ALA A 508 3.60 -27.40 11.23
CA ALA A 508 2.18 -27.50 10.94
C ALA A 508 1.37 -28.30 11.98
N THR A 509 2.03 -29.07 12.84
CA THR A 509 1.41 -29.79 13.96
C THR A 509 1.37 -28.90 15.20
N GLU A 510 2.50 -28.27 15.57
CA GLU A 510 2.62 -27.34 16.69
C GLU A 510 1.66 -26.14 16.55
N THR A 511 1.53 -25.59 15.33
CA THR A 511 0.59 -24.50 15.04
C THR A 511 -0.87 -24.90 15.30
N LYS A 512 -1.23 -26.18 15.11
CA LYS A 512 -2.60 -26.67 15.35
C LYS A 512 -2.88 -26.84 16.84
N THR A 513 -1.93 -27.33 17.64
CA THR A 513 -2.08 -27.42 19.11
C THR A 513 -2.20 -26.03 19.73
N LEU A 514 -1.30 -25.10 19.39
CA LEU A 514 -1.36 -23.72 19.89
C LEU A 514 -2.69 -23.04 19.57
N ALA A 515 -3.20 -23.20 18.33
CA ALA A 515 -4.49 -22.64 17.93
C ALA A 515 -5.69 -23.26 18.67
N GLN A 516 -5.58 -24.47 19.21
CA GLN A 516 -6.63 -25.10 20.02
C GLN A 516 -6.59 -24.65 21.49
N ASP A 517 -5.42 -24.37 22.05
CA ASP A 517 -5.28 -23.81 23.41
C ASP A 517 -5.68 -22.32 23.45
N ASP A 518 -5.31 -21.54 22.44
CA ASP A 518 -5.80 -20.15 22.26
C ASP A 518 -7.33 -20.12 22.07
N ALA A 519 -7.92 -21.05 21.32
CA ALA A 519 -9.37 -21.10 21.12
C ALA A 519 -10.16 -21.37 22.41
N ASN A 520 -9.57 -22.09 23.38
CA ASN A 520 -10.19 -22.33 24.69
C ASN A 520 -10.03 -21.15 25.66
N THR A 521 -9.02 -20.30 25.49
CA THR A 521 -8.77 -19.14 26.37
C THR A 521 -9.32 -17.81 25.82
N SER A 522 -9.46 -17.66 24.50
CA SER A 522 -9.85 -16.40 23.83
C SER A 522 -11.35 -16.07 23.80
N THR A 523 -12.17 -16.68 24.65
CA THR A 523 -13.62 -16.37 24.75
C THR A 523 -13.92 -15.05 25.45
N HIS A 524 -12.93 -14.44 26.13
CA HIS A 524 -13.00 -13.07 26.64
C HIS A 524 -11.79 -12.24 26.15
N ASN A 525 -12.03 -10.95 25.87
CA ASN A 525 -11.05 -9.90 25.54
C ASN A 525 -10.25 -10.00 24.23
N SER A 526 -10.86 -9.65 23.09
CA SER A 526 -10.11 -9.13 21.92
C SER A 526 -10.89 -8.21 20.94
N ALA A 527 -12.15 -7.86 21.22
CA ALA A 527 -13.00 -7.03 20.36
C ALA A 527 -12.66 -5.51 20.43
N GLY A 528 -11.44 -5.13 20.04
CA GLY A 528 -10.90 -3.77 20.14
C GLY A 528 -11.83 -2.67 19.63
N LEU A 529 -12.22 -1.74 20.52
CA LEU A 529 -13.25 -0.72 20.29
C LEU A 529 -12.76 0.52 19.51
N VAL A 530 -11.97 0.32 18.45
CA VAL A 530 -11.59 1.37 17.49
C VAL A 530 -12.81 2.20 17.12
N SER A 531 -12.75 3.53 17.27
CA SER A 531 -13.90 4.43 17.03
C SER A 531 -14.69 4.03 15.78
N ALA A 532 -16.01 3.90 15.89
CA ALA A 532 -16.84 3.57 14.73
C ALA A 532 -16.81 4.66 13.63
N SER A 533 -16.36 5.88 13.93
CA SER A 533 -16.04 6.89 12.91
C SER A 533 -14.80 6.51 12.08
N VAL A 534 -13.75 6.01 12.72
CA VAL A 534 -12.50 5.54 12.10
C VAL A 534 -12.79 4.27 11.29
N ARG A 535 -13.43 3.26 11.88
CA ARG A 535 -13.84 2.03 11.17
C ARG A 535 -14.70 2.30 9.92
N ARG A 536 -15.57 3.34 9.94
CA ARG A 536 -16.34 3.77 8.75
C ARG A 536 -15.46 4.42 7.67
N ARG A 537 -14.49 5.25 8.05
CA ARG A 537 -13.51 5.84 7.13
C ARG A 537 -12.63 4.76 6.50
N ASP A 538 -12.12 3.82 7.29
CA ASP A 538 -11.27 2.73 6.80
C ASP A 538 -12.05 1.72 5.94
N ALA A 539 -13.33 1.52 6.22
CA ALA A 539 -14.22 0.74 5.37
C ALA A 539 -14.48 1.46 4.03
N LEU A 540 -14.72 2.77 4.04
CA LEU A 540 -14.90 3.54 2.80
C LEU A 540 -13.60 3.67 1.98
N GLN A 541 -12.45 3.83 2.64
CA GLN A 541 -11.15 3.86 1.99
C GLN A 541 -10.79 2.50 1.36
N ARG A 542 -11.04 1.39 2.07
CA ARG A 542 -10.95 0.04 1.47
C ARG A 542 -11.94 -0.15 0.33
N TRP A 543 -13.18 0.31 0.46
CA TRP A 543 -14.18 0.27 -0.62
C TRP A 543 -13.73 1.06 -1.86
N ALA A 544 -13.08 2.21 -1.69
CA ALA A 544 -12.53 2.98 -2.81
C ALA A 544 -11.28 2.30 -3.43
N LEU A 545 -10.40 1.69 -2.64
CA LEU A 545 -9.30 0.86 -3.15
C LEU A 545 -9.83 -0.34 -3.97
N TRP A 546 -10.90 -0.98 -3.52
CA TRP A 546 -11.61 -2.01 -4.30
C TRP A 546 -12.23 -1.47 -5.59
N GLY A 547 -12.59 -0.19 -5.66
CA GLY A 547 -13.19 0.41 -6.85
C GLY A 547 -12.22 0.59 -8.02
N VAL A 548 -10.90 0.56 -7.78
CA VAL A 548 -9.90 0.48 -8.86
C VAL A 548 -10.10 -0.80 -9.68
N TRP A 549 -10.55 -1.89 -9.07
CA TRP A 549 -10.88 -3.14 -9.75
C TRP A 549 -12.14 -3.06 -10.63
N MET A 550 -12.91 -1.96 -10.64
CA MET A 550 -13.96 -1.74 -11.64
C MET A 550 -13.42 -1.31 -13.01
N LEU A 551 -12.18 -0.80 -13.07
CA LEU A 551 -11.56 -0.43 -14.33
C LEU A 551 -11.15 -1.67 -15.13
N LEU A 552 -10.78 -2.78 -14.46
CA LEU A 552 -10.43 -4.05 -15.12
C LEU A 552 -11.58 -4.67 -15.96
N PRO A 553 -12.81 -4.90 -15.44
CA PRO A 553 -13.91 -5.36 -16.28
C PRO A 553 -14.35 -4.30 -17.29
N SER A 554 -14.13 -3.00 -17.03
CA SER A 554 -14.37 -1.95 -18.03
C SER A 554 -13.36 -2.00 -19.19
N LEU A 555 -12.10 -2.37 -18.92
CA LEU A 555 -11.05 -2.59 -19.93
C LEU A 555 -11.26 -3.91 -20.69
N MET A 556 -11.70 -4.98 -20.01
CA MET A 556 -12.08 -6.23 -20.69
C MET A 556 -13.31 -6.02 -21.59
N ALA A 557 -14.32 -5.26 -21.13
CA ALA A 557 -15.46 -4.89 -21.95
C ALA A 557 -15.05 -3.95 -23.10
N ALA A 558 -14.09 -3.06 -22.90
CA ALA A 558 -13.53 -2.23 -23.96
C ALA A 558 -12.90 -3.08 -25.07
N GLN A 559 -12.04 -4.05 -24.73
CA GLN A 559 -11.45 -4.97 -25.70
C GLN A 559 -12.54 -5.74 -26.46
N LEU A 560 -13.51 -6.34 -25.76
CA LEU A 560 -14.60 -7.08 -26.40
C LEU A 560 -15.49 -6.21 -27.32
N LEU A 561 -15.66 -4.92 -27.00
CA LEU A 561 -16.40 -3.97 -27.83
C LEU A 561 -15.58 -3.41 -29.01
N GLU A 562 -14.25 -3.38 -28.88
CA GLU A 562 -13.33 -3.05 -29.97
C GLU A 562 -13.18 -4.22 -30.95
N ASP A 563 -13.02 -5.45 -30.44
CA ASP A 563 -13.02 -6.70 -31.21
C ASP A 563 -14.35 -6.88 -31.98
N ALA A 564 -15.46 -6.37 -31.43
CA ALA A 564 -16.78 -6.35 -32.06
C ALA A 564 -17.04 -5.13 -32.97
N GLY A 565 -16.08 -4.22 -33.15
CA GLY A 565 -16.19 -3.02 -33.99
C GLY A 565 -17.16 -1.94 -33.48
N VAL A 566 -17.59 -2.02 -32.22
CA VAL A 566 -18.53 -1.08 -31.56
C VAL A 566 -17.79 0.12 -30.94
N MET A 567 -16.52 -0.06 -30.57
CA MET A 567 -15.64 0.97 -29.97
C MET A 567 -14.29 1.03 -30.71
N THR A 568 -13.54 2.11 -30.48
CA THR A 568 -12.17 2.30 -30.99
C THR A 568 -11.13 2.19 -29.87
N TYR A 569 -9.87 1.87 -30.20
CA TYR A 569 -8.72 1.81 -29.28
C TYR A 569 -8.65 2.97 -28.27
N GLN A 570 -9.04 4.18 -28.70
CA GLN A 570 -9.07 5.39 -27.87
C GLN A 570 -9.97 5.24 -26.63
N PHE A 571 -10.97 4.35 -26.65
CA PHE A 571 -11.79 4.02 -25.49
C PHE A 571 -10.97 3.28 -24.41
N GLY A 572 -10.16 2.30 -24.80
CA GLY A 572 -9.24 1.57 -23.92
C GLY A 572 -8.14 2.45 -23.35
N GLU A 573 -7.54 3.33 -24.17
CA GLU A 573 -6.54 4.29 -23.70
C GLU A 573 -7.14 5.33 -22.74
N THR A 574 -8.33 5.86 -23.05
CA THR A 574 -9.02 6.83 -22.19
C THR A 574 -9.39 6.24 -20.83
N LEU A 575 -9.74 4.95 -20.77
CA LEU A 575 -9.98 4.23 -19.51
C LEU A 575 -8.77 4.27 -18.56
N TRP A 576 -7.55 4.10 -19.08
CA TRP A 576 -6.32 4.19 -18.28
C TRP A 576 -6.07 5.61 -17.75
N TRP A 577 -6.22 6.63 -18.59
CA TRP A 577 -6.12 8.03 -18.15
C TRP A 577 -7.17 8.39 -17.07
N CYS A 578 -8.34 7.74 -17.08
CA CYS A 578 -9.38 7.92 -16.06
C CYS A 578 -9.04 7.32 -14.67
N VAL A 579 -7.93 6.59 -14.51
CA VAL A 579 -7.39 6.21 -13.18
C VAL A 579 -7.07 7.47 -12.33
N LEU A 580 -6.55 8.53 -12.96
CA LEU A 580 -6.16 9.75 -12.26
C LEU A 580 -7.36 10.53 -11.67
N PRO A 581 -8.42 10.89 -12.43
CA PRO A 581 -9.61 11.51 -11.85
C PRO A 581 -10.35 10.59 -10.86
N TYR A 582 -10.26 9.26 -11.00
CA TYR A 582 -10.76 8.32 -9.97
C TYR A 582 -10.02 8.50 -8.63
N ALA A 583 -8.68 8.51 -8.67
CA ALA A 583 -7.85 8.69 -7.49
C ALA A 583 -8.06 10.07 -6.84
N ILE A 584 -8.16 11.14 -7.64
CA ILE A 584 -8.45 12.49 -7.16
C ILE A 584 -9.85 12.56 -6.53
N ALA A 585 -10.88 11.97 -7.16
CA ALA A 585 -12.24 11.94 -6.61
C ALA A 585 -12.29 11.21 -5.26
N THR A 586 -11.56 10.10 -5.14
CA THR A 586 -11.39 9.35 -3.89
C THR A 586 -10.70 10.20 -2.82
N HIS A 587 -9.59 10.87 -3.16
CA HIS A 587 -8.86 11.71 -2.21
C HIS A 587 -9.66 12.93 -1.74
N LEU A 588 -10.40 13.58 -2.64
CA LEU A 588 -11.33 14.66 -2.31
C LEU A 588 -12.41 14.16 -1.33
N LEU A 589 -13.03 13.01 -1.61
CA LEU A 589 -14.05 12.42 -0.74
C LEU A 589 -13.48 12.05 0.65
N MET A 590 -12.23 11.57 0.73
CA MET A 590 -11.57 11.30 2.02
C MET A 590 -11.24 12.60 2.78
N ARG A 591 -10.70 13.63 2.12
CA ARG A 591 -10.44 14.96 2.72
C ARG A 591 -11.74 15.60 3.21
N ALA A 592 -12.83 15.44 2.46
CA ALA A 592 -14.14 15.99 2.79
C ALA A 592 -14.86 15.31 3.98
N SER A 593 -14.31 14.22 4.54
CA SER A 593 -14.89 13.56 5.73
C SER A 593 -14.91 14.43 6.99
N ASN A 594 -14.17 15.54 7.00
CA ASN A 594 -14.16 16.55 8.07
C ASN A 594 -15.25 17.65 7.90
N LEU A 595 -16.00 17.66 6.78
CA LEU A 595 -17.00 18.69 6.51
C LEU A 595 -18.35 18.42 7.22
N PRO A 596 -19.22 19.44 7.38
CA PRO A 596 -20.39 19.34 8.26
C PRO A 596 -21.38 18.26 7.87
N VAL A 597 -22.05 17.68 8.86
CA VAL A 597 -22.95 16.52 8.69
C VAL A 597 -24.05 16.78 7.64
N ALA A 598 -24.60 17.99 7.59
CA ALA A 598 -25.63 18.38 6.63
C ALA A 598 -25.17 18.38 5.15
N GLU A 599 -23.88 18.58 4.91
CA GLU A 599 -23.30 18.85 3.57
C GLU A 599 -22.83 17.59 2.85
N ARG A 600 -22.78 16.49 3.60
CA ARG A 600 -22.36 15.14 3.23
C ARG A 600 -22.90 14.61 1.89
N SER A 601 -24.07 15.06 1.46
CA SER A 601 -24.69 14.66 0.19
C SER A 601 -24.13 15.44 -1.01
N GLY A 602 -23.95 16.76 -0.88
CA GLY A 602 -23.37 17.62 -1.92
C GLY A 602 -21.87 17.35 -2.11
N VAL A 603 -21.16 17.14 -1.01
CA VAL A 603 -19.74 16.75 -0.96
C VAL A 603 -19.40 15.60 -1.91
N LEU A 604 -20.22 14.54 -1.91
CA LEU A 604 -20.00 13.36 -2.75
C LEU A 604 -20.03 13.71 -4.24
N TRP A 605 -21.11 14.36 -4.70
CA TRP A 605 -21.27 14.75 -6.10
C TRP A 605 -20.18 15.72 -6.55
N VAL A 606 -19.82 16.69 -5.71
CA VAL A 606 -18.74 17.64 -6.01
C VAL A 606 -17.39 16.92 -6.15
N SER A 607 -17.09 15.99 -5.24
CA SER A 607 -15.83 15.24 -5.25
C SER A 607 -15.69 14.34 -6.48
N THR A 608 -16.77 13.76 -7.00
CA THR A 608 -16.70 12.92 -8.22
C THR A 608 -16.88 13.71 -9.52
N THR A 609 -17.66 14.79 -9.52
CA THR A 609 -17.90 15.55 -10.76
C THR A 609 -16.71 16.41 -11.15
N ALA A 610 -16.07 17.11 -10.20
CA ALA A 610 -15.02 18.07 -10.52
C ALA A 610 -13.80 17.45 -11.25
N PRO A 611 -13.22 16.30 -10.82
CA PRO A 611 -12.08 15.70 -11.52
C PRO A 611 -12.41 15.27 -12.95
N PHE A 612 -13.57 14.64 -13.15
CA PHE A 612 -14.01 14.16 -14.47
C PHE A 612 -14.42 15.31 -15.40
N LEU A 613 -14.92 16.43 -14.87
CA LEU A 613 -15.20 17.64 -15.64
C LEU A 613 -13.92 18.30 -16.20
N PHE A 614 -12.80 18.22 -15.48
CA PHE A 614 -11.50 18.75 -15.94
C PHE A 614 -10.69 17.75 -16.78
N THR A 615 -11.04 16.47 -16.81
CA THR A 615 -10.30 15.45 -17.59
C THR A 615 -10.24 15.77 -19.11
N PRO A 616 -11.33 16.22 -19.77
CA PRO A 616 -11.27 16.67 -21.17
C PRO A 616 -10.33 17.85 -21.43
N LEU A 617 -10.15 18.75 -20.44
CA LEU A 617 -9.19 19.86 -20.54
C LEU A 617 -7.75 19.35 -20.45
N GLY A 618 -7.49 18.33 -19.62
CA GLY A 618 -6.20 17.64 -19.58
C GLY A 618 -5.81 17.04 -20.93
N PHE A 619 -6.71 16.29 -21.56
CA PHE A 619 -6.49 15.76 -22.92
C PHE A 619 -6.24 16.87 -23.95
N ALA A 620 -7.02 17.96 -23.92
CA ALA A 620 -6.86 19.09 -24.84
C ALA A 620 -5.49 19.81 -24.67
N LEU A 621 -5.03 19.98 -23.43
CA LEU A 621 -3.72 20.59 -23.12
C LEU A 621 -2.55 19.68 -23.53
N LEU A 622 -2.70 18.37 -23.40
CA LEU A 622 -1.72 17.37 -23.84
C LEU A 622 -1.80 17.04 -25.34
N GLN A 623 -2.75 17.65 -26.06
CA GLN A 623 -3.08 17.37 -27.48
C GLN A 623 -3.36 15.88 -27.78
N GLN A 624 -3.84 15.13 -26.79
CA GLN A 624 -4.11 13.71 -26.92
C GLN A 624 -5.56 13.44 -27.38
N PRO A 625 -5.78 12.52 -28.33
CA PRO A 625 -7.12 12.08 -28.68
C PRO A 625 -7.74 11.29 -27.51
N TYR A 626 -9.06 11.40 -27.32
CA TYR A 626 -9.76 10.71 -26.23
C TYR A 626 -11.20 10.38 -26.58
N SER A 627 -11.72 9.29 -26.00
CA SER A 627 -13.11 8.90 -26.14
C SER A 627 -13.99 9.60 -25.11
N ARG A 628 -14.86 10.51 -25.58
CA ARG A 628 -15.88 11.16 -24.73
C ARG A 628 -16.79 10.14 -24.03
N ALA A 629 -17.08 9.02 -24.69
CA ALA A 629 -17.89 7.94 -24.12
C ALA A 629 -17.18 7.26 -22.92
N ALA A 630 -15.87 7.02 -23.02
CA ALA A 630 -15.09 6.45 -21.91
C ALA A 630 -15.03 7.38 -20.69
N VAL A 631 -14.89 8.70 -20.89
CA VAL A 631 -14.91 9.68 -19.77
C VAL A 631 -16.29 9.70 -19.09
N VAL A 632 -17.38 9.66 -19.86
CA VAL A 632 -18.76 9.61 -19.29
C VAL A 632 -19.03 8.29 -18.57
N TRP A 633 -18.62 7.16 -19.16
CA TRP A 633 -18.75 5.83 -18.56
C TRP A 633 -18.01 5.72 -17.23
N THR A 634 -16.73 6.12 -17.21
CA THR A 634 -15.90 6.10 -16.01
C THR A 634 -16.39 7.08 -14.94
N TYR A 635 -16.86 8.27 -15.30
CA TYR A 635 -17.51 9.19 -14.37
C TYR A 635 -18.76 8.56 -13.72
N ALA A 636 -19.62 7.92 -14.52
CA ALA A 636 -20.84 7.28 -14.04
C ALA A 636 -20.53 6.09 -13.12
N ALA A 637 -19.62 5.19 -13.52
CA ALA A 637 -19.19 4.04 -12.73
C ALA A 637 -18.52 4.48 -11.41
N THR A 638 -17.60 5.45 -11.47
CA THR A 638 -16.93 6.04 -10.28
C THR A 638 -17.95 6.62 -9.31
N THR A 639 -18.88 7.42 -9.82
CA THR A 639 -19.89 8.09 -9.00
C THR A 639 -20.87 7.08 -8.39
N LEU A 640 -21.31 6.08 -9.13
CA LEU A 640 -22.18 5.01 -8.62
C LEU A 640 -21.48 4.15 -7.56
N TRP A 641 -20.21 3.79 -7.78
CA TRP A 641 -19.43 2.99 -6.83
C TRP A 641 -19.14 3.74 -5.52
N LEU A 642 -18.67 4.98 -5.62
CA LEU A 642 -18.41 5.82 -4.45
C LEU A 642 -19.72 6.19 -3.74
N TRP A 643 -20.82 6.41 -4.47
CA TRP A 643 -22.15 6.58 -3.88
C TRP A 643 -22.64 5.33 -3.15
N TRP A 644 -22.41 4.13 -3.70
CA TRP A 644 -22.77 2.87 -3.06
C TRP A 644 -21.97 2.66 -1.77
N GLY A 645 -20.64 2.81 -1.84
CA GLY A 645 -19.76 2.73 -0.66
C GLY A 645 -20.14 3.75 0.40
N TYR A 646 -20.38 4.99 -0.01
CA TYR A 646 -20.83 6.08 0.87
C TYR A 646 -22.20 5.78 1.49
N ARG A 647 -23.15 5.24 0.72
CA ARG A 647 -24.48 4.84 1.21
C ARG A 647 -24.40 3.68 2.21
N ARG A 648 -23.55 2.68 1.93
CA ARG A 648 -23.34 1.48 2.75
C ARG A 648 -22.59 1.77 4.05
N HIS A 649 -21.58 2.64 4.01
CA HIS A 649 -20.66 2.87 5.13
C HIS A 649 -20.82 4.20 5.86
N VAL A 650 -21.54 5.20 5.32
CA VAL A 650 -21.65 6.54 5.93
C VAL A 650 -23.08 7.10 6.01
N LYS A 651 -23.89 7.02 4.94
CA LYS A 651 -25.11 7.84 4.80
C LYS A 651 -26.21 7.58 5.86
N HIS A 652 -26.32 6.37 6.39
CA HIS A 652 -27.52 5.91 7.12
C HIS A 652 -27.31 5.68 8.63
N ARG A 653 -26.39 6.41 9.29
CA ARG A 653 -26.20 6.33 10.75
C ARG A 653 -25.91 7.72 11.35
N ALA A 654 -26.69 8.11 12.34
CA ALA A 654 -26.40 9.26 13.19
C ALA A 654 -25.06 9.07 13.92
N LEU A 655 -24.39 10.17 14.26
CA LEU A 655 -23.20 10.15 15.12
C LEU A 655 -23.61 9.70 16.54
N ARG A 656 -23.21 8.49 16.94
CA ARG A 656 -23.52 7.95 18.28
C ARG A 656 -22.44 8.40 19.26
N LEU A 657 -22.71 9.48 19.98
CA LEU A 657 -21.75 10.14 20.86
C LEU A 657 -22.11 9.87 22.33
N VAL A 658 -21.16 9.33 23.08
CA VAL A 658 -21.31 9.15 24.53
C VAL A 658 -20.95 10.46 25.24
N HIS A 659 -21.59 10.80 26.35
CA HIS A 659 -21.14 11.90 27.22
C HIS A 659 -21.00 11.44 28.67
N LEU A 660 -19.95 11.94 29.33
CA LEU A 660 -19.69 11.73 30.76
C LEU A 660 -20.39 12.79 31.62
N ASP A 661 -20.41 14.03 31.13
CA ASP A 661 -20.84 15.19 31.91
C ASP A 661 -22.32 15.51 31.66
N ALA A 662 -23.08 15.78 32.72
CA ALA A 662 -24.53 16.02 32.64
C ALA A 662 -24.91 17.29 31.86
N ASN A 663 -24.01 18.28 31.77
CA ASN A 663 -24.25 19.56 31.10
C ASN A 663 -24.20 19.48 29.57
N VAL A 664 -23.54 18.46 29.01
CA VAL A 664 -23.23 18.35 27.57
C VAL A 664 -24.47 18.51 26.66
N PRO A 665 -25.64 17.87 26.94
CA PRO A 665 -26.83 18.04 26.10
C PRO A 665 -27.38 19.48 26.11
N ALA A 666 -27.34 20.15 27.26
CA ALA A 666 -27.85 21.51 27.42
C ALA A 666 -26.92 22.54 26.75
N GLN A 667 -25.61 22.40 26.93
CA GLN A 667 -24.60 23.23 26.27
C GLN A 667 -24.65 23.04 24.74
N LEU A 668 -24.82 21.80 24.24
CA LEU A 668 -24.92 21.54 22.80
C LEU A 668 -26.18 22.16 22.18
N ALA A 669 -27.32 22.09 22.89
CA ALA A 669 -28.55 22.74 22.46
C ALA A 669 -28.41 24.27 22.40
N ALA A 670 -27.75 24.89 23.39
CA ALA A 670 -27.46 26.32 23.39
C ALA A 670 -26.59 26.73 22.20
N CYS A 671 -25.50 26.01 21.93
CA CYS A 671 -24.57 26.27 20.80
C CYS A 671 -25.24 26.15 19.41
N LEU A 672 -26.32 25.38 19.30
CA LEU A 672 -26.99 25.13 18.02
C LEU A 672 -28.17 26.07 17.74
N SER A 673 -28.80 26.61 18.79
CA SER A 673 -29.92 27.54 18.71
C SER A 673 -29.73 28.67 17.66
N PRO A 674 -30.81 29.11 16.96
CA PRO A 674 -32.19 28.61 17.03
C PRO A 674 -32.41 27.27 16.31
N ASN A 675 -31.40 26.70 15.65
CA ASN A 675 -31.54 25.41 14.98
C ASN A 675 -31.51 24.28 16.03
N THR A 676 -32.53 23.45 16.05
CA THR A 676 -32.55 22.24 16.89
C THR A 676 -31.54 21.20 16.41
N LEU A 677 -31.09 20.33 17.32
CA LEU A 677 -30.40 19.10 16.97
C LEU A 677 -31.32 18.25 16.09
N ASP A 678 -30.91 17.97 14.85
CA ASP A 678 -31.52 16.93 14.03
C ASP A 678 -31.23 15.56 14.68
N PRO A 679 -32.25 14.81 15.16
CA PRO A 679 -32.03 13.50 15.77
C PRO A 679 -31.48 12.46 14.79
N GLN A 680 -31.56 12.71 13.48
CA GLN A 680 -30.96 11.85 12.44
C GLN A 680 -29.46 12.14 12.25
N ALA A 681 -28.96 13.28 12.73
CA ALA A 681 -27.56 13.69 12.62
C ALA A 681 -26.69 13.24 13.80
N VAL A 682 -27.19 13.39 15.04
CA VAL A 682 -26.45 13.07 16.29
C VAL A 682 -27.38 12.39 17.30
N GLN A 683 -26.92 11.28 17.89
CA GLN A 683 -27.52 10.63 19.04
C GLN A 683 -26.55 10.75 20.23
N LEU A 684 -26.93 11.55 21.25
CA LEU A 684 -26.23 11.56 22.54
C LEU A 684 -26.67 10.38 23.41
N ILE A 685 -25.72 9.80 24.15
CA ILE A 685 -25.92 8.68 25.08
C ILE A 685 -25.17 9.00 26.38
N ALA A 686 -25.86 9.03 27.52
CA ALA A 686 -25.19 9.16 28.81
C ALA A 686 -24.49 7.85 29.19
N TRP A 687 -23.27 7.93 29.74
CA TRP A 687 -22.57 6.78 30.32
C TRP A 687 -21.83 7.23 31.58
N ASN A 688 -21.90 6.41 32.63
CA ASN A 688 -21.20 6.64 33.88
C ASN A 688 -20.06 5.59 34.01
N PRO A 689 -18.78 6.01 34.05
CA PRO A 689 -17.65 5.09 34.19
C PRO A 689 -17.63 4.37 35.55
N ASN A 690 -18.32 4.93 36.56
CA ASN A 690 -18.43 4.34 37.90
C ASN A 690 -19.69 3.45 38.01
N SER A 691 -20.10 2.81 36.92
CA SER A 691 -21.25 1.88 36.88
C SER A 691 -20.87 0.59 36.17
N ASP A 692 -21.51 -0.53 36.54
CA ASP A 692 -21.28 -1.84 35.93
C ASP A 692 -21.73 -1.95 34.46
N THR A 693 -22.11 -0.82 33.83
CA THR A 693 -22.53 -0.80 32.42
C THR A 693 -21.31 -0.64 31.50
N PRO A 694 -20.98 -1.63 30.65
CA PRO A 694 -19.86 -1.51 29.73
C PRO A 694 -20.11 -0.41 28.70
N LEU A 695 -19.04 0.28 28.27
CA LEU A 695 -19.13 1.40 27.34
C LEU A 695 -19.93 1.03 26.07
N PRO A 696 -21.05 1.70 25.77
CA PRO A 696 -21.86 1.37 24.61
C PRO A 696 -21.15 1.70 23.30
N ALA A 697 -21.33 0.85 22.28
CA ALA A 697 -20.66 0.97 20.99
C ALA A 697 -20.92 2.32 20.28
N CYS A 698 -19.93 3.21 20.35
CA CYS A 698 -20.03 4.63 19.99
C CYS A 698 -19.00 5.07 18.94
N ASP A 699 -19.16 6.31 18.47
CA ASP A 699 -18.25 7.00 17.57
C ASP A 699 -17.18 7.82 18.31
N GLY A 700 -17.44 8.20 19.55
CA GLY A 700 -16.55 8.96 20.43
C GLY A 700 -17.25 9.42 21.69
N VAL A 701 -16.49 10.07 22.57
CA VAL A 701 -16.95 10.63 23.84
C VAL A 701 -16.91 12.16 23.77
N VAL A 702 -17.95 12.80 24.29
CA VAL A 702 -18.11 14.26 24.37
C VAL A 702 -17.92 14.70 25.81
N LEU A 703 -17.09 15.73 25.98
CA LEU A 703 -16.65 16.25 27.26
C LEU A 703 -17.04 17.72 27.39
N ASP A 704 -17.49 18.10 28.59
CA ASP A 704 -17.54 19.52 28.99
C ASP A 704 -16.10 19.99 29.30
N ARG A 705 -15.65 21.02 28.58
CA ARG A 705 -14.29 21.59 28.75
C ARG A 705 -14.11 22.36 30.06
N HIS A 706 -15.20 22.73 30.72
CA HIS A 706 -15.20 23.53 31.95
C HIS A 706 -15.18 22.66 33.22
N VAL A 707 -15.36 21.33 33.09
CA VAL A 707 -15.20 20.37 34.18
C VAL A 707 -13.72 20.14 34.45
N ARG A 708 -13.25 20.47 35.66
CA ARG A 708 -11.84 20.28 36.07
C ARG A 708 -11.45 18.80 35.96
N SER A 709 -10.27 18.55 35.41
CA SER A 709 -9.66 17.22 35.35
C SER A 709 -9.09 16.80 36.71
N THR A 710 -9.60 15.70 37.27
CA THR A 710 -8.92 14.94 38.33
C THR A 710 -7.95 13.94 37.72
N ASP A 711 -7.03 13.39 38.53
CA ASP A 711 -6.09 12.35 38.09
C ASP A 711 -6.82 11.09 37.57
N GLU A 712 -7.90 10.69 38.26
CA GLU A 712 -8.76 9.56 37.86
C GLU A 712 -9.42 9.81 36.51
N ARG A 713 -10.02 11.01 36.31
CA ARG A 713 -10.59 11.41 35.01
C ARG A 713 -9.52 11.46 33.93
N THR A 714 -8.30 11.88 34.25
CA THR A 714 -7.17 11.94 33.32
C THR A 714 -6.71 10.54 32.90
N ARG A 715 -6.64 9.58 33.83
CA ARG A 715 -6.36 8.15 33.55
C ARG A 715 -7.44 7.54 32.66
N LEU A 716 -8.72 7.69 33.02
CA LEU A 716 -9.86 7.23 32.22
C LEU A 716 -9.86 7.79 30.79
N LEU A 717 -9.60 9.09 30.63
CA LEU A 717 -9.51 9.71 29.29
C LEU A 717 -8.27 9.21 28.52
N GLY A 718 -7.19 8.86 29.21
CA GLY A 718 -6.03 8.16 28.65
C GLY A 718 -6.39 6.77 28.13
N GLU A 719 -7.06 5.96 28.94
CA GLU A 719 -7.52 4.61 28.57
C GLU A 719 -8.47 4.62 27.37
N LEU A 720 -9.47 5.50 27.37
CA LEU A 720 -10.40 5.68 26.25
C LEU A 720 -9.66 6.11 24.96
N LYS A 721 -8.65 6.97 25.07
CA LYS A 721 -7.80 7.40 23.94
C LYS A 721 -6.89 6.26 23.44
N MET A 722 -6.37 5.41 24.33
CA MET A 722 -5.60 4.20 23.99
C MET A 722 -6.48 3.13 23.34
N GLN A 723 -7.77 3.05 23.68
CA GLN A 723 -8.78 2.25 22.96
C GLN A 723 -9.17 2.83 21.58
N HIS A 724 -8.48 3.89 21.12
CA HIS A 724 -8.73 4.61 19.87
C HIS A 724 -10.14 5.23 19.76
N LEU A 725 -10.73 5.62 20.89
CA LEU A 725 -11.93 6.46 20.91
C LEU A 725 -11.55 7.93 20.74
N ARG A 726 -12.36 8.67 19.99
CA ARG A 726 -12.18 10.11 19.81
C ARG A 726 -12.85 10.86 20.94
N LEU A 727 -12.10 11.76 21.58
CA LEU A 727 -12.62 12.74 22.53
C LEU A 727 -13.00 14.01 21.76
N TYR A 728 -14.18 14.54 22.02
CA TYR A 728 -14.72 15.76 21.43
C TYR A 728 -15.12 16.74 22.52
N SER A 729 -14.94 18.05 22.30
CA SER A 729 -15.61 19.08 23.10
C SER A 729 -17.03 19.32 22.58
N VAL A 730 -17.90 19.88 23.41
CA VAL A 730 -19.29 20.22 23.02
C VAL A 730 -19.30 21.14 21.80
N GLU A 731 -18.40 22.12 21.75
CA GLU A 731 -18.28 23.05 20.64
C GLU A 731 -17.85 22.31 19.38
N ALA A 732 -16.86 21.41 19.43
CA ALA A 732 -16.45 20.64 18.26
C ALA A 732 -17.61 19.82 17.64
N VAL A 733 -18.54 19.33 18.45
CA VAL A 733 -19.78 18.69 17.97
C VAL A 733 -20.72 19.72 17.33
N ALA A 734 -20.86 20.92 17.92
CA ALA A 734 -21.64 22.03 17.34
C ALA A 734 -21.05 22.55 16.02
N GLU A 735 -19.73 22.57 15.86
CA GLU A 735 -19.03 22.94 14.62
C GLU A 735 -19.24 21.89 13.52
N LEU A 736 -19.06 20.61 13.85
CA LEU A 736 -19.26 19.48 12.92
C LEU A 736 -20.73 19.34 12.47
N THR A 737 -21.70 19.78 13.26
CA THR A 737 -23.12 19.73 12.90
C THR A 737 -23.58 20.99 12.16
N SER A 738 -23.28 22.19 12.67
CA SER A 738 -23.79 23.45 12.09
C SER A 738 -22.90 24.09 11.02
N GLY A 739 -21.63 23.69 10.89
CA GLY A 739 -20.69 24.32 9.95
C GLY A 739 -20.34 25.77 10.28
N ARG A 740 -20.51 26.17 11.55
CA ARG A 740 -20.13 27.45 12.15
C ARG A 740 -19.01 27.20 13.16
N LYS A 741 -17.97 28.02 13.22
CA LYS A 741 -16.97 28.01 14.32
C LYS A 741 -17.65 28.59 15.57
N MET A 742 -17.59 27.91 16.71
CA MET A 742 -18.16 28.50 17.93
C MET A 742 -17.26 29.67 18.35
N LEU A 743 -17.83 30.87 18.50
CA LEU A 743 -17.09 32.05 18.94
C LEU A 743 -16.77 31.87 20.43
N PRO A 744 -15.50 31.84 20.86
CA PRO A 744 -15.18 31.60 22.26
C PRO A 744 -15.60 32.76 23.17
N THR A 745 -16.06 32.44 24.38
CA THR A 745 -16.37 33.41 25.45
C THR A 745 -15.12 33.84 26.24
N ALA A 746 -14.04 33.07 26.15
CA ALA A 746 -12.69 33.36 26.64
C ALA A 746 -11.69 33.08 25.49
N ALA A 747 -10.47 33.60 25.52
CA ALA A 747 -9.59 33.65 24.34
C ALA A 747 -9.13 32.27 23.78
N ASP A 748 -9.30 31.21 24.56
CA ASP A 748 -8.35 30.10 24.63
C ASP A 748 -8.46 29.01 23.55
N SER A 749 -9.05 29.31 22.39
CA SER A 749 -9.11 28.36 21.26
C SER A 749 -9.21 29.00 19.86
N LEU A 750 -8.67 30.21 19.67
CA LEU A 750 -8.49 30.81 18.33
C LEU A 750 -7.01 30.87 17.90
N TRP A 751 -6.06 30.71 18.83
CA TRP A 751 -4.64 30.56 18.50
C TRP A 751 -4.32 29.22 17.80
N GLU A 752 -5.19 28.22 17.91
CA GLU A 752 -5.07 26.91 17.25
C GLU A 752 -5.43 26.92 15.75
N ILE A 753 -5.65 28.10 15.15
CA ILE A 753 -6.01 28.24 13.74
C ILE A 753 -4.73 28.23 12.89
N ASP A 754 -4.14 27.04 12.76
CA ASP A 754 -3.00 26.79 11.87
C ASP A 754 -3.44 26.78 10.40
N ASN A 755 -2.90 27.71 9.61
CA ASN A 755 -3.04 27.72 8.16
C ASN A 755 -2.07 26.71 7.51
N ASP A 756 -2.53 25.84 6.62
CA ASP A 756 -1.67 25.00 5.77
C ASP A 756 -0.98 25.88 4.70
N PRO A 757 0.35 26.11 4.78
CA PRO A 757 1.07 26.97 3.84
C PRO A 757 1.39 26.24 2.52
N SER A 758 1.21 24.92 2.44
CA SER A 758 1.23 24.18 1.18
C SER A 758 -0.09 24.39 0.43
N TYR A 759 -1.22 24.32 1.14
CA TYR A 759 -2.53 24.50 0.51
C TYR A 759 -2.81 25.94 0.10
N ASP A 760 -2.42 26.97 0.88
CA ASP A 760 -2.58 28.37 0.43
C ASP A 760 -1.79 28.67 -0.86
N ARG A 761 -0.59 28.08 -1.02
CA ARG A 761 0.20 28.19 -2.27
C ARG A 761 -0.44 27.42 -3.43
N ALA A 762 -0.90 26.20 -3.20
CA ALA A 762 -1.59 25.41 -4.23
C ALA A 762 -2.90 26.08 -4.68
N LYS A 763 -3.69 26.57 -3.73
CA LYS A 763 -4.92 27.34 -3.97
C LYS A 763 -4.62 28.63 -4.74
N ARG A 764 -3.57 29.36 -4.36
CA ARG A 764 -3.14 30.59 -5.07
C ARG A 764 -2.81 30.33 -6.55
N LEU A 765 -2.17 29.19 -6.85
CA LEU A 765 -1.89 28.76 -8.22
C LEU A 765 -3.19 28.40 -8.97
N LEU A 766 -4.10 27.66 -8.34
CA LEU A 766 -5.41 27.30 -8.91
C LEU A 766 -6.29 28.52 -9.20
N ASP A 767 -6.31 29.53 -8.31
CA ASP A 767 -7.00 30.81 -8.55
C ASP A 767 -6.50 31.47 -9.84
N VAL A 768 -5.18 31.63 -9.97
CA VAL A 768 -4.55 32.32 -11.11
C VAL A 768 -4.76 31.55 -12.41
N ILE A 769 -4.54 30.24 -12.42
CA ILE A 769 -4.81 29.38 -13.58
C ILE A 769 -6.28 29.51 -14.00
N THR A 770 -7.22 29.38 -13.06
CA THR A 770 -8.66 29.48 -13.36
C THR A 770 -9.02 30.83 -13.99
N VAL A 771 -8.56 31.94 -13.42
CA VAL A 771 -8.89 33.28 -13.96
C VAL A 771 -8.24 33.52 -15.33
N ILE A 772 -7.05 32.98 -15.60
CA ILE A 772 -6.40 33.07 -16.92
C ILE A 772 -7.12 32.17 -17.94
N SER A 773 -7.43 30.91 -17.62
CA SER A 773 -8.10 29.99 -18.54
C SER A 773 -9.49 30.49 -18.98
N PHE A 774 -10.23 31.18 -18.10
CA PHE A 774 -11.52 31.79 -18.46
C PHE A 774 -11.41 33.21 -19.03
N ALA A 775 -10.20 33.79 -19.16
CA ALA A 775 -10.00 35.17 -19.61
C ALA A 775 -10.67 35.54 -20.94
N PRO A 776 -10.63 34.72 -22.01
CA PRO A 776 -11.30 35.05 -23.27
C PRO A 776 -12.82 35.28 -23.11
N LEU A 777 -13.45 34.54 -22.19
CA LEU A 777 -14.89 34.66 -21.91
C LEU A 777 -15.19 35.85 -20.99
N TRP A 778 -14.51 35.97 -19.85
CA TRP A 778 -14.85 36.99 -18.86
C TRP A 778 -14.39 38.40 -19.27
N LEU A 779 -13.31 38.56 -20.04
CA LEU A 779 -12.91 39.86 -20.58
C LEU A 779 -13.91 40.37 -21.62
N ALA A 780 -14.39 39.51 -22.52
CA ALA A 780 -15.43 39.88 -23.49
C ALA A 780 -16.73 40.29 -22.79
N LEU A 781 -17.18 39.51 -21.80
CA LEU A 781 -18.35 39.84 -20.99
C LEU A 781 -18.16 41.15 -20.20
N ALA A 782 -16.98 41.36 -19.61
CA ALA A 782 -16.64 42.58 -18.90
C ALA A 782 -16.64 43.82 -19.82
N ALA A 783 -16.17 43.70 -21.07
CA ALA A 783 -16.24 44.79 -22.06
C ALA A 783 -17.70 45.15 -22.41
N CYS A 784 -18.55 44.14 -22.66
CA CYS A 784 -19.99 44.34 -22.90
C CYS A 784 -20.70 45.00 -21.71
N VAL A 785 -20.41 44.57 -20.47
CA VAL A 785 -20.94 45.18 -19.25
C VAL A 785 -20.45 46.62 -19.07
N ALA A 786 -19.15 46.89 -19.32
CA ALA A 786 -18.58 48.23 -19.24
C ALA A 786 -19.26 49.21 -20.22
N LEU A 787 -19.56 48.75 -21.44
CA LEU A 787 -20.31 49.52 -22.42
C LEU A 787 -21.74 49.79 -21.95
N ALA A 788 -22.47 48.76 -21.51
CA ALA A 788 -23.84 48.89 -21.01
C ALA A 788 -23.95 49.89 -19.85
N VAL A 789 -23.00 49.88 -18.91
CA VAL A 789 -22.94 50.84 -17.79
C VAL A 789 -22.72 52.28 -18.27
N ARG A 790 -21.90 52.50 -19.30
CA ARG A 790 -21.64 53.84 -19.87
C ARG A 790 -22.81 54.37 -20.71
N LEU A 791 -23.62 53.48 -21.28
CA LEU A 791 -24.84 53.85 -22.02
C LEU A 791 -26.02 54.15 -21.07
N ASP A 792 -26.14 53.43 -19.95
CA ASP A 792 -27.22 53.61 -18.96
C ASP A 792 -27.00 54.83 -18.05
N SER A 793 -25.76 55.32 -17.87
CA SER A 793 -25.48 56.55 -17.12
C SER A 793 -24.10 57.17 -17.41
N LYS A 794 -24.01 58.50 -17.25
CA LYS A 794 -22.76 59.27 -17.42
C LYS A 794 -21.73 58.93 -16.32
N GLY A 795 -20.44 59.02 -16.65
CA GLY A 795 -19.30 58.78 -15.74
C GLY A 795 -18.51 57.49 -16.03
N PRO A 796 -17.47 57.17 -15.23
CA PRO A 796 -16.59 56.02 -15.43
C PRO A 796 -17.30 54.67 -15.17
N ALA A 797 -17.04 53.66 -16.00
CA ALA A 797 -17.70 52.35 -15.91
C ALA A 797 -17.37 51.58 -14.63
N LEU A 798 -16.16 51.78 -14.09
CA LEU A 798 -15.69 51.15 -12.86
C LEU A 798 -15.98 52.03 -11.63
N TYR A 799 -16.22 51.35 -10.52
CA TYR A 799 -16.28 51.89 -9.17
C TYR A 799 -15.20 51.22 -8.32
N SER A 800 -14.50 52.01 -7.49
CA SER A 800 -13.44 51.55 -6.60
C SER A 800 -13.75 51.88 -5.14
N GLN A 801 -13.32 51.02 -4.22
CA GLN A 801 -13.47 51.26 -2.78
C GLN A 801 -12.37 50.58 -1.96
N PRO A 802 -11.79 51.22 -0.92
CA PRO A 802 -10.88 50.55 0.00
C PRO A 802 -11.60 49.44 0.79
N ARG A 803 -10.95 48.29 0.89
CA ARG A 803 -11.40 47.11 1.65
C ARG A 803 -10.22 46.50 2.42
N VAL A 804 -10.51 45.84 3.54
CA VAL A 804 -9.50 45.08 4.30
C VAL A 804 -9.37 43.68 3.69
N GLY A 805 -8.14 43.28 3.40
CA GLY A 805 -7.76 42.02 2.77
C GLY A 805 -7.15 41.02 3.73
N ARG A 806 -6.14 40.28 3.26
CA ARG A 806 -5.35 39.36 4.08
C ARG A 806 -4.45 40.14 5.05
N ASP A 807 -4.19 39.59 6.22
CA ASP A 807 -3.25 40.09 7.23
C ASP A 807 -3.54 41.56 7.64
N GLY A 808 -4.79 42.00 7.51
CA GLY A 808 -5.23 43.37 7.78
C GLY A 808 -4.91 44.41 6.69
N HIS A 809 -4.17 44.05 5.63
CA HIS A 809 -3.76 45.01 4.60
C HIS A 809 -4.94 45.57 3.80
N VAL A 810 -4.95 46.89 3.57
CA VAL A 810 -5.99 47.58 2.81
C VAL A 810 -5.68 47.54 1.31
N PHE A 811 -6.67 47.17 0.49
CA PHE A 811 -6.58 47.13 -0.97
C PHE A 811 -7.79 47.77 -1.65
N THR A 812 -7.64 48.09 -2.94
CA THR A 812 -8.72 48.68 -3.76
C THR A 812 -9.61 47.59 -4.36
N LEU A 813 -10.87 47.50 -3.92
CA LEU A 813 -11.86 46.63 -4.54
C LEU A 813 -12.45 47.30 -5.80
N TRP A 814 -12.36 46.63 -6.95
CA TRP A 814 -12.93 47.08 -8.22
C TRP A 814 -14.29 46.42 -8.49
N LYS A 815 -15.26 47.19 -8.96
CA LYS A 815 -16.61 46.73 -9.40
C LYS A 815 -17.06 47.52 -10.62
N PHE A 816 -18.08 47.05 -11.33
CA PHE A 816 -18.81 47.91 -12.26
C PHE A 816 -19.79 48.83 -11.52
N ARG A 817 -19.95 50.05 -12.02
CA ARG A 817 -20.81 51.07 -11.43
C ARG A 817 -22.29 50.72 -11.62
N SER A 818 -22.95 50.34 -10.53
CA SER A 818 -24.36 49.97 -10.48
C SER A 818 -25.26 51.02 -9.79
N MET A 819 -24.74 52.23 -9.58
CA MET A 819 -25.45 53.40 -9.05
C MET A 819 -25.15 54.65 -9.88
N VAL A 820 -26.02 55.67 -9.82
CA VAL A 820 -25.80 56.96 -10.47
C VAL A 820 -24.57 57.66 -9.88
N HIS A 821 -23.67 58.13 -10.75
CA HIS A 821 -22.46 58.85 -10.36
C HIS A 821 -22.82 60.23 -9.76
N GLY A 822 -22.17 60.61 -8.66
CA GLY A 822 -22.39 61.90 -7.98
C GLY A 822 -23.44 61.91 -6.85
N LEU A 823 -24.32 60.91 -6.75
CA LEU A 823 -25.38 60.84 -5.71
C LEU A 823 -24.94 60.04 -4.45
N GLN A 824 -23.70 60.23 -4.00
CA GLN A 824 -23.27 59.65 -2.72
C GLN A 824 -23.86 60.45 -1.55
N ALA A 825 -24.55 59.73 -0.65
CA ALA A 825 -25.00 60.31 0.62
C ALA A 825 -23.81 60.36 1.60
N PRO A 826 -23.72 61.39 2.47
CA PRO A 826 -22.61 61.50 3.42
C PRO A 826 -22.75 60.48 4.56
N GLY A 827 -22.08 59.33 4.41
CA GLY A 827 -22.01 58.28 5.43
C GLY A 827 -21.83 56.88 4.85
N VAL A 828 -21.32 55.95 5.67
CA VAL A 828 -21.21 54.54 5.31
C VAL A 828 -22.52 53.84 5.69
N HIS A 829 -23.38 53.61 4.70
CA HIS A 829 -24.69 52.97 4.89
C HIS A 829 -24.79 51.64 4.14
N PHE A 830 -25.53 50.68 4.72
CA PHE A 830 -25.97 49.49 3.99
C PHE A 830 -26.94 49.88 2.87
N ALA A 831 -26.87 49.20 1.73
CA ALA A 831 -27.82 49.39 0.64
C ALA A 831 -29.19 48.83 1.03
N GLN A 832 -30.20 49.70 1.07
CA GLN A 832 -31.60 49.29 1.22
C GLN A 832 -32.08 48.59 -0.06
N ALA A 833 -33.12 47.75 0.06
CA ALA A 833 -33.56 46.86 -1.02
C ALA A 833 -34.06 47.63 -2.27
N GLU A 834 -34.62 48.82 -2.10
CA GLU A 834 -35.10 49.69 -3.18
C GLU A 834 -34.41 51.07 -3.16
N ASP A 835 -33.06 51.06 -3.12
CA ASP A 835 -32.28 52.31 -3.20
C ASP A 835 -32.49 53.02 -4.55
N PRO A 836 -33.05 54.25 -4.58
CA PRO A 836 -33.40 54.96 -5.81
C PRO A 836 -32.18 55.40 -6.64
N ARG A 837 -30.96 55.26 -6.09
CA ARG A 837 -29.71 55.54 -6.81
C ARG A 837 -29.29 54.41 -7.76
N ILE A 838 -29.96 53.26 -7.72
CA ILE A 838 -29.62 52.09 -8.55
C ILE A 838 -30.13 52.29 -9.98
N THR A 839 -29.23 52.14 -10.96
CA THR A 839 -29.56 52.35 -12.39
C THR A 839 -30.26 51.14 -13.01
N ARG A 840 -30.84 51.26 -14.22
CA ARG A 840 -31.61 50.18 -14.85
C ARG A 840 -30.74 48.96 -15.14
N VAL A 841 -29.56 49.19 -15.73
CA VAL A 841 -28.53 48.15 -15.92
C VAL A 841 -27.96 47.73 -14.56
N GLY A 842 -27.73 48.68 -13.65
CA GLY A 842 -27.23 48.42 -12.29
C GLY A 842 -28.07 47.41 -11.48
N ARG A 843 -29.40 47.40 -11.67
CA ARG A 843 -30.31 46.42 -11.06
C ARG A 843 -30.11 45.01 -11.65
N LEU A 844 -29.96 44.89 -12.96
CA LEU A 844 -29.64 43.62 -13.62
C LEU A 844 -28.25 43.10 -13.19
N LEU A 845 -27.25 43.98 -13.13
CA LEU A 845 -25.88 43.63 -12.73
C LEU A 845 -25.80 43.15 -11.27
N ARG A 846 -26.53 43.76 -10.33
CA ARG A 846 -26.63 43.27 -8.95
C ARG A 846 -27.28 41.89 -8.88
N ARG A 847 -28.45 41.73 -9.51
CA ARG A 847 -29.20 40.45 -9.50
C ARG A 847 -28.40 39.29 -10.09
N SER A 848 -27.60 39.55 -11.11
CA SER A 848 -26.72 38.57 -11.78
C SER A 848 -25.30 38.51 -11.20
N ARG A 849 -24.95 39.39 -10.24
CA ARG A 849 -23.59 39.61 -9.71
C ARG A 849 -22.53 39.93 -10.78
N LEU A 850 -22.94 40.34 -11.98
CA LEU A 850 -22.04 40.79 -13.05
C LEU A 850 -21.34 42.12 -12.71
N ASP A 851 -21.82 42.86 -11.70
CA ASP A 851 -21.07 44.01 -11.16
C ASP A 851 -19.75 43.60 -10.48
N GLU A 852 -19.61 42.31 -10.13
CA GLU A 852 -18.48 41.78 -9.39
C GLU A 852 -17.31 41.35 -10.29
N LEU A 853 -17.51 41.23 -11.61
CA LEU A 853 -16.49 40.74 -12.56
C LEU A 853 -15.11 41.45 -12.48
N PRO A 854 -14.99 42.78 -12.26
CA PRO A 854 -13.68 43.42 -12.16
C PRO A 854 -12.83 42.96 -10.95
N GLN A 855 -13.41 42.25 -9.98
CA GLN A 855 -12.66 41.64 -8.88
C GLN A 855 -11.75 40.50 -9.34
N LEU A 856 -11.96 39.94 -10.55
CA LEU A 856 -11.04 38.97 -11.15
C LEU A 856 -9.63 39.56 -11.36
N PHE A 857 -9.51 40.88 -11.61
CA PHE A 857 -8.22 41.56 -11.61
C PHE A 857 -7.58 41.61 -10.21
N ASN A 858 -8.37 41.74 -9.13
CA ASN A 858 -7.86 41.64 -7.76
C ASN A 858 -7.43 40.22 -7.37
N VAL A 859 -8.05 39.20 -7.98
CA VAL A 859 -7.54 37.82 -7.89
C VAL A 859 -6.20 37.71 -8.61
N LEU A 860 -6.06 38.23 -9.83
CA LEU A 860 -4.75 38.22 -10.53
C LEU A 860 -3.66 38.97 -9.75
N MET A 861 -3.94 40.16 -9.21
CA MET A 861 -3.02 40.93 -8.36
C MET A 861 -2.71 40.29 -6.99
N GLY A 862 -3.48 39.27 -6.57
CA GLY A 862 -3.22 38.54 -5.32
C GLY A 862 -3.84 39.14 -4.05
N HIS A 863 -4.52 40.28 -4.17
CA HIS A 863 -5.32 40.86 -3.09
C HIS A 863 -6.52 39.98 -2.70
N MET A 864 -7.02 39.17 -3.64
CA MET A 864 -8.18 38.29 -3.47
C MET A 864 -7.91 36.86 -3.93
N SER A 865 -8.80 35.96 -3.50
CA SER A 865 -9.01 34.61 -4.03
C SER A 865 -10.39 34.52 -4.69
N LEU A 866 -10.66 33.49 -5.50
CA LEU A 866 -12.01 33.19 -5.94
C LEU A 866 -12.93 32.86 -4.74
N ILE A 867 -12.37 32.18 -3.72
CA ILE A 867 -13.13 31.66 -2.58
C ILE A 867 -12.48 32.09 -1.25
N GLY A 868 -13.28 32.58 -0.31
CA GLY A 868 -12.84 33.01 1.02
C GLY A 868 -13.81 33.98 1.71
N PRO A 869 -13.49 34.45 2.92
CA PRO A 869 -14.29 35.46 3.62
C PRO A 869 -14.46 36.72 2.76
N ARG A 870 -15.69 37.24 2.65
CA ARG A 870 -15.97 38.38 1.75
C ARG A 870 -15.33 39.68 2.32
N PRO A 871 -14.57 40.46 1.53
CA PRO A 871 -13.79 41.60 2.05
C PRO A 871 -14.70 42.76 2.48
N GLU A 872 -14.46 43.35 3.64
CA GLU A 872 -15.32 44.43 4.20
C GLU A 872 -14.67 45.82 4.21
N GLN A 873 -15.52 46.83 4.35
CA GLN A 873 -15.13 48.26 4.35
C GLN A 873 -14.30 48.58 5.60
N THR A 874 -13.23 49.37 5.45
CA THR A 874 -12.31 49.71 6.54
C THR A 874 -13.02 50.27 7.79
N ALA A 875 -14.01 51.16 7.60
CA ALA A 875 -14.84 51.67 8.69
C ALA A 875 -15.58 50.55 9.44
N PHE A 876 -16.34 49.71 8.73
CA PHE A 876 -17.05 48.58 9.33
C PHE A 876 -16.09 47.57 10.01
N VAL A 877 -14.92 47.29 9.43
CA VAL A 877 -13.95 46.37 10.05
C VAL A 877 -13.44 46.93 11.38
N ARG A 878 -13.16 48.23 11.47
CA ARG A 878 -12.77 48.88 12.73
C ARG A 878 -13.90 48.79 13.77
N ASP A 879 -15.13 49.14 13.37
CA ASP A 879 -16.27 49.21 14.28
C ASP A 879 -16.72 47.79 14.75
N PHE A 880 -16.55 46.76 13.91
CA PHE A 880 -16.75 45.36 14.29
C PHE A 880 -15.60 44.78 15.11
N ALA A 881 -14.34 45.11 14.83
CA ALA A 881 -13.20 44.67 15.66
C ALA A 881 -13.27 45.24 17.08
N ALA A 882 -13.76 46.48 17.24
CA ALA A 882 -14.00 47.09 18.54
C ALA A 882 -15.17 46.46 19.34
N THR A 883 -16.04 45.67 18.70
CA THR A 883 -17.24 45.07 19.33
C THR A 883 -17.25 43.54 19.34
N ILE A 884 -16.33 42.90 18.61
CA ILE A 884 -16.17 41.45 18.51
C ILE A 884 -14.65 41.14 18.46
N PRO A 885 -14.00 40.77 19.59
CA PRO A 885 -12.55 40.57 19.65
C PRO A 885 -12.00 39.50 18.68
N SER A 886 -12.83 38.52 18.29
CA SER A 886 -12.48 37.47 17.33
C SER A 886 -12.64 37.88 15.86
N TYR A 887 -13.11 39.10 15.56
CA TYR A 887 -13.30 39.57 14.19
C TYR A 887 -12.02 39.58 13.32
N PRO A 888 -10.83 39.97 13.82
CA PRO A 888 -9.60 40.02 13.01
C PRO A 888 -9.19 38.68 12.39
N TYR A 889 -9.50 37.54 13.04
CA TYR A 889 -9.12 36.20 12.58
C TYR A 889 -9.65 35.84 11.17
N ARG A 890 -10.71 36.50 10.69
CA ARG A 890 -11.22 36.31 9.31
C ARG A 890 -10.25 36.83 8.24
N HIS A 891 -9.22 37.59 8.61
CA HIS A 891 -8.21 38.15 7.72
C HIS A 891 -6.96 37.26 7.58
N LEU A 892 -6.88 36.12 8.26
CA LEU A 892 -5.76 35.16 8.16
C LEU A 892 -5.63 34.49 6.77
N VAL A 893 -6.65 34.62 5.91
CA VAL A 893 -6.68 34.08 4.53
C VAL A 893 -7.07 35.17 3.53
N ARG A 894 -6.75 34.96 2.24
CA ARG A 894 -7.14 35.92 1.19
C ARG A 894 -8.68 36.02 1.10
N PRO A 895 -9.24 37.25 1.01
CA PRO A 895 -10.67 37.43 0.88
C PRO A 895 -11.22 36.90 -0.45
N GLY A 896 -12.45 36.42 -0.43
CA GLY A 896 -13.10 35.76 -1.57
C GLY A 896 -14.07 36.62 -2.37
N LEU A 897 -14.26 36.27 -3.64
CA LEU A 897 -15.40 36.70 -4.46
C LEU A 897 -16.71 36.03 -3.98
N THR A 898 -16.61 34.76 -3.57
CA THR A 898 -17.64 34.02 -2.83
C THR A 898 -17.04 33.35 -1.60
N GLY A 899 -17.86 32.91 -0.65
CA GLY A 899 -17.40 32.37 0.63
C GLY A 899 -18.47 31.60 1.38
N TRP A 900 -18.07 30.86 2.42
CA TRP A 900 -18.95 29.93 3.15
C TRP A 900 -20.20 30.60 3.73
N ALA A 901 -20.04 31.74 4.41
CA ALA A 901 -21.16 32.50 4.96
C ALA A 901 -22.17 32.94 3.87
N GLN A 902 -21.69 33.32 2.68
CA GLN A 902 -22.53 33.77 1.58
C GLN A 902 -23.40 32.64 1.00
N VAL A 903 -22.91 31.39 1.00
CA VAL A 903 -23.66 30.23 0.50
C VAL A 903 -24.52 29.51 1.55
N GLN A 904 -24.35 29.84 2.84
CA GLN A 904 -25.16 29.28 3.93
C GLN A 904 -26.22 30.25 4.48
N GLN A 905 -25.84 31.48 4.79
CA GLN A 905 -26.71 32.45 5.48
C GLN A 905 -27.39 33.45 4.54
N GLY A 906 -26.77 33.76 3.39
CA GLY A 906 -27.26 34.79 2.47
C GLY A 906 -26.84 36.20 2.90
N TYR A 907 -27.79 37.07 3.23
CA TYR A 907 -27.56 38.47 3.60
C TYR A 907 -27.62 38.67 5.13
N ALA A 908 -26.91 39.67 5.64
CA ALA A 908 -26.89 40.05 7.05
C ALA A 908 -27.12 41.57 7.17
N ASP A 909 -28.07 41.97 8.02
CA ASP A 909 -28.54 43.35 8.21
C ASP A 909 -28.57 43.79 9.69
N SER A 910 -27.97 43.02 10.59
CA SER A 910 -27.90 43.30 12.04
C SER A 910 -26.56 42.90 12.68
N ALA A 911 -26.32 43.31 13.93
CA ALA A 911 -25.12 42.93 14.67
C ALA A 911 -25.03 41.41 14.89
N ASP A 912 -26.13 40.76 15.25
CA ASP A 912 -26.14 39.32 15.52
C ASP A 912 -26.09 38.46 14.25
N THR A 913 -26.72 38.92 13.15
CA THR A 913 -26.48 38.29 11.84
C THR A 913 -25.04 38.49 11.37
N THR A 914 -24.35 39.54 11.80
CA THR A 914 -22.90 39.72 11.59
C THR A 914 -22.06 38.76 12.44
N ARG A 915 -22.44 38.47 13.69
CA ARG A 915 -21.80 37.42 14.51
C ARG A 915 -21.95 36.03 13.89
N ILE A 916 -23.13 35.69 13.36
CA ILE A 916 -23.38 34.43 12.65
C ILE A 916 -22.59 34.37 11.33
N LYS A 917 -22.47 35.49 10.61
CA LYS A 917 -21.62 35.58 9.41
C LYS A 917 -20.14 35.36 9.76
N LEU A 918 -19.66 35.93 10.86
CA LEU A 918 -18.30 35.71 11.35
C LEU A 918 -18.06 34.25 11.73
N SER A 919 -18.98 33.57 12.40
CA SER A 919 -18.80 32.15 12.74
C SER A 919 -18.75 31.23 11.51
N TYR A 920 -19.47 31.55 10.42
CA TYR A 920 -19.28 30.87 9.14
C TYR A 920 -17.94 31.24 8.45
N ASP A 921 -17.52 32.51 8.46
CA ASP A 921 -16.22 32.90 7.91
C ASP A 921 -15.05 32.25 8.68
N LEU A 922 -15.10 32.19 10.01
CA LEU A 922 -14.08 31.52 10.83
C LEU A 922 -14.13 29.99 10.72
N TYR A 923 -15.31 29.40 10.46
CA TYR A 923 -15.38 27.97 10.11
C TYR A 923 -14.58 27.69 8.84
N TYR A 924 -14.69 28.59 7.85
CA TYR A 924 -13.90 28.50 6.63
C TYR A 924 -12.40 28.67 6.91
N VAL A 925 -11.98 29.69 7.68
CA VAL A 925 -10.55 29.88 8.02
C VAL A 925 -9.97 28.65 8.72
N ALA A 926 -10.70 28.01 9.65
CA ALA A 926 -10.21 26.83 10.35
C ALA A 926 -10.25 25.51 9.54
N HIS A 927 -10.89 25.48 8.36
CA HIS A 927 -11.12 24.24 7.59
C HIS A 927 -10.94 24.39 6.06
N TYR A 928 -10.33 25.47 5.58
CA TYR A 928 -10.17 25.74 4.15
C TYR A 928 -9.40 24.60 3.46
N SER A 929 -10.00 24.04 2.43
CA SER A 929 -9.52 22.82 1.77
C SER A 929 -10.15 22.71 0.39
N LEU A 930 -9.50 22.01 -0.55
CA LEU A 930 -9.98 21.92 -1.93
C LEU A 930 -11.40 21.33 -2.03
N ALA A 931 -11.78 20.44 -1.11
CA ALA A 931 -13.14 19.92 -1.03
C ALA A 931 -14.18 20.97 -0.56
N LEU A 932 -13.82 21.82 0.41
CA LEU A 932 -14.68 22.91 0.86
C LEU A 932 -14.81 24.01 -0.21
N ASP A 933 -13.71 24.33 -0.90
CA ASP A 933 -13.70 25.30 -1.99
C ASP A 933 -14.56 24.82 -3.17
N LEU A 934 -14.40 23.58 -3.62
CA LEU A 934 -15.24 23.00 -4.67
C LEU A 934 -16.73 22.94 -4.25
N LEU A 935 -17.02 22.68 -2.97
CA LEU A 935 -18.40 22.71 -2.43
C LEU A 935 -18.98 24.14 -2.45
N ILE A 936 -18.20 25.15 -2.05
CA ILE A 936 -18.58 26.56 -2.14
C ILE A 936 -18.81 26.98 -3.59
N ALA A 937 -17.96 26.55 -4.53
CA ALA A 937 -18.13 26.82 -5.95
C ALA A 937 -19.45 26.23 -6.48
N ALA A 938 -19.71 24.95 -6.22
CA ALA A 938 -20.95 24.29 -6.65
C ALA A 938 -22.21 24.91 -6.02
N LYS A 939 -22.17 25.26 -4.72
CA LYS A 939 -23.24 26.05 -4.09
C LYS A 939 -23.39 27.43 -4.72
N THR A 940 -22.29 28.13 -5.02
CA THR A 940 -22.31 29.46 -5.63
C THR A 940 -22.98 29.43 -7.00
N VAL A 941 -22.72 28.41 -7.83
CA VAL A 941 -23.44 28.22 -9.11
C VAL A 941 -24.94 28.10 -8.86
N LYS A 942 -25.38 27.25 -7.93
CA LYS A 942 -26.80 27.14 -7.54
C LYS A 942 -27.36 28.50 -7.08
N THR A 943 -26.66 29.21 -6.20
CA THR A 943 -27.05 30.52 -5.65
C THR A 943 -27.19 31.59 -6.73
N VAL A 944 -26.29 31.63 -7.71
CA VAL A 944 -26.35 32.56 -8.86
C VAL A 944 -27.52 32.20 -9.77
N CYS A 945 -27.73 30.92 -10.09
CA CYS A 945 -28.83 30.47 -10.93
C CYS A 945 -30.22 30.68 -10.29
N THR A 946 -30.35 30.57 -8.96
CA THR A 946 -31.62 30.82 -8.25
C THR A 946 -31.82 32.27 -7.82
N GLY A 947 -30.77 33.10 -7.85
CA GLY A 947 -30.79 34.46 -7.32
C GLY A 947 -30.87 34.55 -5.79
N PHE A 948 -30.60 33.44 -5.07
CA PHE A 948 -30.67 33.41 -3.61
C PHE A 948 -29.68 34.40 -2.99
N GLY A 949 -30.17 35.26 -2.07
CA GLY A 949 -29.34 36.29 -1.45
C GLY A 949 -28.85 37.39 -2.42
N ALA A 950 -29.58 37.66 -3.50
CA ALA A 950 -29.44 38.87 -4.31
C ALA A 950 -30.50 39.93 -3.94
N ARG A 951 -30.17 41.21 -4.14
CA ARG A 951 -31.06 42.38 -4.11
C ARG A 951 -30.69 43.25 -5.32
#